data_AF-A0A927BW61-F1
#
_entry.id   AF-A0A927BW61-F1
#
_cell.length_a   1.000
_cell.length_b   1.000
_cell.length_c   1.000
_cell.angle_alpha   90.00
_cell.angle_beta   90.00
_cell.angle_gamma   90.00
#
_symmetry.space_group_name_H-M   'P 1'
#
loop_
_entity.id
_entity.type
_entity.pdbx_description
1 polymer ?
#
loop_
_entity_poly.entity_id
_entity_poly.type
_entity_poly.pdbx_seq_one_letter_code
_entity_poly.pdbx_strand_id
1 'polypeptide(L)'
;MAWAPTSRRAIARLLVGVMLLTTLAYAFPPFTGAIARAETTRDAYTATPAGTADQLQGSHIAPNAGNGLSNIREDNWALYEDVDFGASGAVDVGFRAAVPYANAGNTIEVRLGAADGELVARHHLVGTATGYSNAQWQYVALSETVTGVHDVYVVFVLDPLSEGTGFCNLAEWQFGASYRTDTTAPVTTDYLSGTYDGSQYTSAVTVTLAARDDYRGVAQTVYSVDDGATWQSYTAPLVYDVEGEYNLQYYSTDAASNAETARTVSFTIADLGTRSAYATLQAETASELSGNNIRATETAVIGINTGNWMKFEAVNFGDEGALDVAMHVAVPNVAEGNRIEVRLGAPDGELVGALRLRGTAENYTNAATQRTALLRTVTGVHDVYLVFAVGPYSTSAQYCNIDWLVFGDAYAADTTAPTTTARLSGTLTGSDYTSAVTVTLDAYDDYRGVAQTQYSTDGGTTWLPYEGPVVVRREGSHTIQYYSIDLADNEEAVQTESFVISDLPDLAVFHMTNQMRPGEIAQIVGDYLDVVDAVRLFKLPDSAPTGEPAFVLRPKSHTTEGAGGSAYETTAVWSEADAVSAEIVGQTRQLVQWQVPDALDPGVYSVQLDVYGQPGRALYLNAPDITWIQGDDGKEATPGGWIRLTGRQLSEDGFTPTVVLEAVATGQLTTLPDVEAIDAYALDASLPSGLATGAYRVYVHNGRGGPSAWSEPSALQLNAPDVWPDTVFDVKAYGAKGDGVANDSAAVLDALAAIEAAGGGELYFPRGRYHLTVPIELPVYTTMRGESQQLTEVFWSPFEWDYNDLPEAVIEGSHHFAIRDISLRASRAGHFVLGEEGTEDAGYVTIERARIFSDPYMGHVPFDLSVALQTEVEQFRANHGNSLDVVRLGGKQIRIIDSELTGPYRPFQLARAEGAVVRGNTFYHGGWYSFHGADEVIFEDNNIVPLSMWTTGGGFGKPLDFGSRHIYFARNSFSNINGNDREVMTNDGGSGAYTGAIAAVDGTTLTLPAGAASWQPGEWSRGGGVFILSGTGAGQMRQIVTHTADVITLDAPFTVEPDETSVLSITAINFDNLFVENTFYRTGALNLYGEGVNMVIDGNTFRQSQGIFAWARLVYGGNQQQWYTDIKNNVLADGNYSHWYGVEDNHSGPSTIKVTTQGNYTLTIGAMVRNNTLMENSALILNGGSTQQGMKGVVVSGNHFADTGTAITVLGGVNDIVLSDNTYDTTAQELEVDSSLLASGRVRELD
;
A
#
# COMPACT_ATOMS: atom_id res chain seq x y z
N MET A 1 10.68 -35.04 -25.23
CA MET A 1 11.94 -34.85 -26.01
C MET A 1 12.29 -33.38 -25.93
N ALA A 2 13.54 -33.03 -25.65
CA ALA A 2 14.00 -31.64 -25.65
C ALA A 2 14.66 -31.27 -26.98
N TRP A 3 14.69 -29.98 -27.34
CA TRP A 3 15.90 -29.29 -27.86
C TRP A 3 15.69 -27.79 -28.06
N ALA A 4 16.69 -27.01 -27.65
CA ALA A 4 16.92 -25.57 -27.90
C ALA A 4 18.38 -25.25 -27.47
N PRO A 5 18.97 -24.07 -27.78
CA PRO A 5 18.74 -23.09 -28.84
C PRO A 5 20.02 -22.80 -29.68
N THR A 6 20.05 -21.83 -30.62
CA THR A 6 21.22 -20.92 -30.90
C THR A 6 21.03 -19.83 -31.99
N SER A 7 20.94 -18.56 -31.55
CA SER A 7 21.56 -17.30 -32.04
C SER A 7 21.95 -16.97 -33.53
N ARG A 8 21.36 -15.84 -34.03
CA ARG A 8 21.99 -14.57 -34.57
C ARG A 8 22.55 -14.37 -36.02
N ARG A 9 22.30 -13.14 -36.54
CA ARG A 9 22.91 -12.30 -37.66
C ARG A 9 22.52 -12.57 -39.15
N ALA A 10 22.49 -11.60 -40.11
CA ALA A 10 22.29 -10.11 -40.14
C ALA A 10 22.26 -9.51 -41.60
N ILE A 11 21.73 -8.27 -41.80
CA ILE A 11 21.97 -7.24 -42.90
C ILE A 11 21.30 -7.43 -44.32
N ALA A 12 20.99 -6.40 -45.16
CA ALA A 12 20.04 -5.24 -45.09
C ALA A 12 19.94 -4.34 -46.39
N ARG A 13 18.86 -3.50 -46.52
CA ARG A 13 18.62 -2.26 -47.37
C ARG A 13 18.38 -2.40 -48.91
N LEU A 14 17.72 -1.47 -49.66
CA LEU A 14 17.66 0.03 -49.62
C LEU A 14 16.48 0.74 -50.39
N LEU A 15 15.77 1.74 -49.77
CA LEU A 15 14.97 2.91 -50.32
C LEU A 15 13.80 2.67 -51.35
N VAL A 16 12.89 3.59 -51.80
CA VAL A 16 12.44 5.03 -51.62
C VAL A 16 10.90 5.10 -51.96
N GLY A 17 10.02 6.14 -51.92
CA GLY A 17 9.94 7.62 -51.73
C GLY A 17 9.00 8.28 -52.81
N VAL A 18 8.39 9.50 -52.79
CA VAL A 18 8.13 10.65 -51.87
C VAL A 18 7.16 11.68 -52.58
N MET A 19 6.19 12.36 -51.92
CA MET A 19 5.52 13.69 -52.23
C MET A 19 4.10 13.86 -51.57
N LEU A 20 3.54 15.03 -51.17
CA LEU A 20 4.05 16.31 -50.60
C LEU A 20 2.89 17.26 -50.15
N LEU A 21 3.12 18.11 -49.10
CA LEU A 21 2.36 19.33 -48.67
C LEU A 21 0.91 19.12 -48.13
N THR A 22 0.39 19.78 -47.07
CA THR A 22 0.82 20.82 -46.08
C THR A 22 -0.20 20.83 -44.90
N THR A 23 -0.17 21.59 -43.78
CA THR A 23 0.61 22.75 -43.22
C THR A 23 0.35 22.78 -41.68
N LEU A 24 1.02 23.55 -40.79
CA LEU A 24 2.45 23.77 -40.48
C LEU A 24 2.56 24.69 -39.21
N ALA A 25 2.77 24.13 -38.01
CA ALA A 25 3.17 24.87 -36.79
C ALA A 25 3.91 23.91 -35.82
N TYR A 26 5.22 23.71 -35.99
CA TYR A 26 6.32 24.43 -35.35
C TYR A 26 6.65 24.04 -33.89
N ALA A 27 7.24 22.85 -33.76
CA ALA A 27 8.35 22.55 -32.84
C ALA A 27 9.45 21.83 -33.65
N PHE A 28 10.72 21.99 -33.30
CA PHE A 28 11.84 21.53 -34.15
C PHE A 28 12.22 20.06 -33.89
N PRO A 29 12.39 19.22 -34.95
CA PRO A 29 12.85 17.85 -34.81
C PRO A 29 14.40 17.75 -34.76
N PRO A 30 14.96 16.73 -34.09
CA PRO A 30 16.42 16.56 -33.98
C PRO A 30 17.07 16.07 -35.29
N PHE A 31 18.27 16.59 -35.56
CA PHE A 31 19.14 16.08 -36.63
C PHE A 31 19.90 14.82 -36.15
N THR A 32 19.38 13.63 -36.42
CA THR A 32 20.17 12.38 -36.32
C THR A 32 20.82 12.03 -37.66
N GLY A 33 21.68 12.93 -38.13
CA GLY A 33 22.68 12.59 -39.14
C GLY A 33 23.70 11.65 -38.51
N ALA A 34 23.47 10.33 -38.59
CA ALA A 34 24.36 9.32 -38.01
C ALA A 34 25.72 9.29 -38.74
N ILE A 35 26.62 10.17 -38.33
CA ILE A 35 28.05 10.05 -38.53
C ILE A 35 28.49 8.78 -37.78
N ALA A 36 29.37 7.99 -38.38
CA ALA A 36 29.92 6.83 -37.69
C ALA A 36 30.92 7.32 -36.62
N ARG A 37 30.66 7.03 -35.34
CA ARG A 37 31.63 7.21 -34.26
C ARG A 37 32.99 6.64 -34.67
N ALA A 38 34.06 7.37 -34.37
CA ALA A 38 35.41 6.87 -34.59
C ALA A 38 35.68 5.64 -33.71
N GLU A 39 36.29 4.58 -34.25
CA GLU A 39 36.56 3.34 -33.50
C GLU A 39 37.75 3.47 -32.50
N THR A 40 38.01 4.68 -31.98
CA THR A 40 39.13 5.01 -31.08
C THR A 40 38.72 6.14 -30.13
N THR A 41 38.72 5.88 -28.82
CA THR A 41 38.60 6.92 -27.78
C THR A 41 39.77 7.91 -27.83
N ARG A 42 39.53 9.15 -27.40
CA ARG A 42 40.52 10.23 -27.35
C ARG A 42 41.11 10.32 -25.94
N ASP A 43 42.38 9.96 -25.77
CA ASP A 43 43.10 10.06 -24.48
C ASP A 43 43.12 11.50 -23.96
N ALA A 44 42.48 11.76 -22.81
CA ALA A 44 42.40 13.07 -22.18
C ALA A 44 43.78 13.68 -21.84
N TYR A 45 44.78 12.82 -21.60
CA TYR A 45 46.12 13.19 -21.18
C TYR A 45 47.08 13.43 -22.36
N THR A 46 46.66 13.16 -23.59
CA THR A 46 47.40 13.53 -24.80
C THR A 46 46.98 14.91 -25.29
N ALA A 47 47.95 15.78 -25.56
CA ALA A 47 47.69 17.14 -26.05
C ALA A 47 46.96 17.11 -27.40
N THR A 48 45.70 17.53 -27.41
CA THR A 48 44.80 17.47 -28.56
C THR A 48 44.80 18.81 -29.29
N PRO A 49 45.16 18.87 -30.59
CA PRO A 49 45.06 20.09 -31.39
C PRO A 49 43.61 20.55 -31.50
N ALA A 50 43.31 21.79 -31.18
CA ALA A 50 41.92 22.25 -31.07
C ALA A 50 41.16 22.24 -32.42
N GLY A 51 41.89 22.28 -33.54
CA GLY A 51 41.33 22.11 -34.88
C GLY A 51 40.87 20.69 -35.23
N THR A 52 41.05 19.70 -34.34
CA THR A 52 40.51 18.33 -34.47
C THR A 52 39.30 18.09 -33.55
N ALA A 53 38.46 19.12 -33.41
CA ALA A 53 37.11 19.00 -32.85
C ALA A 53 36.20 18.25 -33.82
N ASP A 54 35.31 17.42 -33.29
CA ASP A 54 34.40 16.57 -34.07
C ASP A 54 33.18 17.35 -34.54
N GLN A 55 32.75 18.35 -33.75
CA GLN A 55 31.79 19.38 -34.14
C GLN A 55 32.20 20.78 -33.65
N LEU A 56 31.88 21.82 -34.43
CA LEU A 56 32.04 23.23 -34.07
C LEU A 56 30.70 23.96 -34.18
N GLN A 57 30.39 24.84 -33.22
CA GLN A 57 29.31 25.82 -33.32
C GLN A 57 29.86 27.25 -33.40
N GLY A 58 29.27 28.06 -34.27
CA GLY A 58 29.58 29.48 -34.45
C GLY A 58 29.79 29.81 -35.92
N SER A 59 29.28 30.96 -36.38
CA SER A 59 29.38 31.39 -37.79
C SER A 59 30.77 31.87 -38.21
N HIS A 60 31.75 31.84 -37.29
CA HIS A 60 33.09 32.40 -37.49
C HIS A 60 34.24 31.49 -37.06
N ILE A 61 34.05 30.60 -36.07
CA ILE A 61 35.09 29.67 -35.62
C ILE A 61 35.53 28.72 -36.75
N ALA A 62 36.84 28.59 -36.96
CA ALA A 62 37.39 27.74 -38.00
C ALA A 62 38.78 27.18 -37.64
N PRO A 63 39.10 25.92 -38.03
CA PRO A 63 40.45 25.39 -37.99
C PRO A 63 41.41 26.24 -38.84
N ASN A 64 42.55 26.59 -38.26
CA ASN A 64 43.63 27.31 -38.91
C ASN A 64 44.68 26.36 -39.50
N ALA A 65 45.61 26.89 -40.30
CA ALA A 65 46.63 26.11 -41.01
C ALA A 65 47.67 25.39 -40.12
N GLY A 66 47.57 25.51 -38.78
CA GLY A 66 48.38 24.81 -37.79
C GLY A 66 47.58 23.83 -36.92
N ASN A 67 46.37 23.42 -37.33
CA ASN A 67 45.44 22.56 -36.58
C ASN A 67 44.99 23.14 -35.21
N GLY A 68 45.03 24.47 -35.02
CA GLY A 68 44.33 25.15 -33.94
C GLY A 68 43.00 25.75 -34.41
N LEU A 69 42.20 26.30 -33.50
CA LEU A 69 41.01 27.10 -33.80
C LEU A 69 41.36 28.59 -33.91
N SER A 70 40.55 29.33 -34.66
CA SER A 70 40.73 30.76 -34.94
C SER A 70 39.39 31.42 -35.27
N ASN A 71 39.37 32.77 -35.28
CA ASN A 71 38.15 33.60 -35.48
C ASN A 71 37.04 33.31 -34.45
N ILE A 72 37.41 32.79 -33.28
CA ILE A 72 36.55 32.50 -32.13
C ILE A 72 35.85 33.77 -31.66
N ARG A 73 34.57 33.64 -31.28
CA ARG A 73 33.74 34.67 -30.63
C ARG A 73 32.90 34.04 -29.51
N GLU A 74 32.14 34.90 -28.82
CA GLU A 74 31.01 34.56 -27.96
C GLU A 74 30.05 33.52 -28.59
N ASP A 75 29.41 32.69 -27.77
CA ASP A 75 28.50 31.58 -28.13
C ASP A 75 29.11 30.50 -29.05
N ASN A 76 30.43 30.51 -29.26
CA ASN A 76 31.12 29.50 -30.04
C ASN A 76 31.53 28.35 -29.11
N TRP A 77 31.51 27.12 -29.63
CA TRP A 77 32.05 25.96 -28.91
C TRP A 77 32.64 24.91 -29.85
N ALA A 78 33.45 24.03 -29.27
CA ALA A 78 34.06 22.87 -29.92
C ALA A 78 33.78 21.60 -29.11
N LEU A 79 33.17 20.61 -29.74
CA LEU A 79 32.92 19.26 -29.20
C LEU A 79 34.09 18.34 -29.56
N TYR A 80 34.50 17.53 -28.61
CA TYR A 80 35.41 16.41 -28.76
C TYR A 80 34.71 15.17 -28.19
N GLU A 81 34.30 14.24 -29.06
CA GLU A 81 33.58 13.02 -28.67
C GLU A 81 34.50 11.98 -27.99
N ASP A 82 33.92 11.11 -27.16
CA ASP A 82 34.55 9.91 -26.58
C ASP A 82 35.95 10.15 -25.95
N VAL A 83 36.07 11.17 -25.10
CA VAL A 83 37.32 11.52 -24.39
C VAL A 83 37.47 10.66 -23.13
N ASP A 84 38.55 9.89 -23.04
CA ASP A 84 38.81 8.92 -21.97
C ASP A 84 39.78 9.48 -20.91
N PHE A 85 39.28 9.62 -19.69
CA PHE A 85 39.96 10.07 -18.48
C PHE A 85 40.38 8.89 -17.58
N GLY A 86 39.96 7.66 -17.90
CA GLY A 86 40.21 6.47 -17.09
C GLY A 86 39.66 6.55 -15.66
N ALA A 87 40.07 5.59 -14.83
CA ALA A 87 39.57 5.44 -13.45
C ALA A 87 40.30 6.29 -12.40
N SER A 88 41.42 6.93 -12.76
CA SER A 88 42.16 7.85 -11.85
C SER A 88 41.74 9.31 -12.01
N GLY A 89 41.24 9.67 -13.20
CA GLY A 89 40.65 10.96 -13.49
C GLY A 89 41.63 12.12 -13.66
N ALA A 90 41.11 13.23 -14.19
CA ALA A 90 41.83 14.49 -14.31
C ALA A 90 41.47 15.44 -13.15
N VAL A 91 42.40 16.31 -12.79
CA VAL A 91 42.24 17.33 -11.74
C VAL A 91 42.55 18.76 -12.23
N ASP A 92 43.12 18.89 -13.42
CA ASP A 92 43.33 20.17 -14.11
C ASP A 92 43.22 20.04 -15.63
N VAL A 93 43.06 21.17 -16.32
CA VAL A 93 43.08 21.27 -17.78
C VAL A 93 43.91 22.46 -18.25
N GLY A 94 44.69 22.23 -19.30
CA GLY A 94 45.51 23.23 -19.96
C GLY A 94 44.94 23.67 -21.30
N PHE A 95 45.06 24.95 -21.61
CA PHE A 95 44.79 25.55 -22.90
C PHE A 95 46.04 26.25 -23.42
N ARG A 96 46.49 25.91 -24.62
CA ARG A 96 47.57 26.61 -25.30
C ARG A 96 47.00 27.68 -26.22
N ALA A 97 46.76 28.87 -25.69
CA ALA A 97 46.11 29.96 -26.40
C ALA A 97 47.09 31.08 -26.79
N ALA A 98 46.90 31.66 -27.98
CA ALA A 98 47.48 32.95 -28.35
C ALA A 98 46.41 34.05 -28.16
N VAL A 99 46.56 34.81 -27.08
CA VAL A 99 45.61 35.81 -26.59
C VAL A 99 46.22 37.21 -26.75
N PRO A 100 45.59 38.14 -27.49
CA PRO A 100 45.95 39.55 -27.46
C PRO A 100 45.71 40.16 -26.07
N TYR A 101 46.56 41.08 -25.59
CA TYR A 101 46.38 41.73 -24.28
C TYR A 101 45.03 42.45 -24.13
N ALA A 102 44.46 42.98 -25.22
CA ALA A 102 43.14 43.62 -25.24
C ALA A 102 41.95 42.64 -25.15
N ASN A 103 42.22 41.34 -25.20
CA ASN A 103 41.22 40.26 -25.15
C ASN A 103 41.38 39.41 -23.87
N ALA A 104 42.26 39.82 -22.95
CA ALA A 104 42.42 39.13 -21.66
C ALA A 104 41.16 39.27 -20.80
N GLY A 105 40.92 38.30 -19.90
CA GLY A 105 39.70 38.21 -19.09
C GLY A 105 38.60 37.32 -19.70
N ASN A 106 38.52 37.24 -21.03
CA ASN A 106 37.59 36.36 -21.75
C ASN A 106 37.76 34.87 -21.39
N THR A 107 36.67 34.10 -21.33
CA THR A 107 36.60 32.86 -20.55
C THR A 107 36.41 31.60 -21.42
N ILE A 108 37.28 30.59 -21.23
CA ILE A 108 37.06 29.24 -21.72
C ILE A 108 36.38 28.41 -20.63
N GLU A 109 35.22 27.85 -20.91
CA GLU A 109 34.58 26.83 -20.09
C GLU A 109 34.81 25.42 -20.66
N VAL A 110 34.90 24.43 -19.78
CA VAL A 110 34.83 23.00 -20.14
C VAL A 110 33.55 22.43 -19.57
N ARG A 111 32.75 21.80 -20.44
CA ARG A 111 31.49 21.15 -20.07
C ARG A 111 31.43 19.71 -20.56
N LEU A 112 30.74 18.85 -19.81
CA LEU A 112 30.56 17.44 -20.15
C LEU A 112 29.15 17.16 -20.69
N GLY A 113 29.05 16.28 -21.68
CA GLY A 113 27.81 15.76 -22.26
C GLY A 113 27.03 16.72 -23.16
N ALA A 114 27.02 18.02 -22.86
CA ALA A 114 26.37 19.05 -23.65
C ALA A 114 27.07 20.41 -23.55
N ALA A 115 26.83 21.31 -24.50
CA ALA A 115 27.41 22.67 -24.51
C ALA A 115 26.89 23.57 -23.36
N ASP A 116 25.73 23.23 -22.80
CA ASP A 116 25.11 23.79 -21.59
C ASP A 116 25.16 22.83 -20.39
N GLY A 117 25.82 21.68 -20.55
CA GLY A 117 25.95 20.62 -19.54
C GLY A 117 26.89 20.96 -18.38
N GLU A 118 27.23 19.92 -17.61
CA GLU A 118 28.01 20.00 -16.36
C GLU A 118 29.32 20.78 -16.52
N LEU A 119 29.48 21.87 -15.77
CA LEU A 119 30.63 22.77 -15.85
C LEU A 119 31.78 22.28 -14.97
N VAL A 120 32.78 21.65 -15.59
CA VAL A 120 33.93 21.06 -14.88
C VAL A 120 35.17 21.94 -14.84
N ALA A 121 35.24 23.01 -15.65
CA ALA A 121 36.30 24.02 -15.55
C ALA A 121 35.88 25.39 -16.12
N ARG A 122 36.45 26.47 -15.58
CA ARG A 122 36.27 27.85 -16.09
C ARG A 122 37.59 28.63 -16.02
N HIS A 123 38.32 28.69 -17.12
CA HIS A 123 39.60 29.40 -17.25
C HIS A 123 39.40 30.80 -17.86
N HIS A 124 39.98 31.85 -17.29
CA HIS A 124 39.97 33.18 -17.91
C HIS A 124 41.31 33.45 -18.61
N LEU A 125 41.26 33.92 -19.85
CA LEU A 125 42.44 34.01 -20.70
C LEU A 125 43.38 35.13 -20.27
N VAL A 126 44.62 34.76 -19.98
CA VAL A 126 45.74 35.70 -19.73
C VAL A 126 46.27 36.19 -21.07
N GLY A 127 46.51 37.50 -21.21
CA GLY A 127 47.09 38.08 -22.42
C GLY A 127 48.54 37.63 -22.65
N THR A 128 48.85 37.18 -23.86
CA THR A 128 50.15 36.54 -24.21
C THR A 128 51.04 37.39 -25.14
N ALA A 129 50.45 38.35 -25.87
CA ALA A 129 51.13 39.26 -26.78
C ALA A 129 50.17 40.39 -27.20
N THR A 130 50.62 41.32 -28.04
CA THR A 130 49.74 42.30 -28.71
C THR A 130 48.95 41.74 -29.90
N GLY A 131 48.99 40.42 -30.14
CA GLY A 131 48.30 39.76 -31.25
C GLY A 131 48.41 38.23 -31.21
N TYR A 132 47.64 37.56 -32.06
CA TYR A 132 47.38 36.11 -32.02
C TYR A 132 48.54 35.19 -32.49
N SER A 133 49.80 35.57 -32.27
CA SER A 133 50.99 34.84 -32.76
C SER A 133 51.81 34.11 -31.69
N ASN A 134 51.55 34.34 -30.39
CA ASN A 134 52.31 33.77 -29.27
C ASN A 134 51.46 32.78 -28.45
N ALA A 135 51.34 31.52 -28.88
CA ALA A 135 50.53 30.52 -28.18
C ALA A 135 51.26 29.93 -26.95
N GLN A 136 50.86 30.37 -25.75
CA GLN A 136 51.39 29.94 -24.46
C GLN A 136 50.39 29.01 -23.75
N TRP A 137 50.91 28.07 -22.93
CA TRP A 137 50.07 27.25 -22.07
C TRP A 137 49.57 28.08 -20.87
N GLN A 138 48.29 27.90 -20.56
CA GLN A 138 47.60 28.41 -19.39
C GLN A 138 46.81 27.24 -18.81
N TYR A 139 46.66 27.15 -17.49
CA TYR A 139 46.04 26.02 -16.82
C TYR A 139 44.99 26.50 -15.83
N VAL A 140 43.94 25.69 -15.63
CA VAL A 140 42.89 25.87 -14.63
C VAL A 140 42.68 24.53 -13.90
N ALA A 141 42.39 24.57 -12.60
CA ALA A 141 41.91 23.39 -11.90
C ALA A 141 40.52 22.96 -12.43
N LEU A 142 40.21 21.67 -12.34
CA LEU A 142 38.82 21.22 -12.47
C LEU A 142 38.07 21.47 -11.15
N SER A 143 36.75 21.64 -11.22
CA SER A 143 35.88 21.73 -10.02
C SER A 143 35.91 20.44 -9.19
N GLU A 144 36.10 19.30 -9.86
CA GLU A 144 36.18 17.97 -9.27
C GLU A 144 37.00 17.00 -10.15
N THR A 145 37.16 15.75 -9.71
CA THR A 145 37.97 14.76 -10.43
C THR A 145 37.17 14.04 -11.51
N VAL A 146 37.29 14.48 -12.76
CA VAL A 146 36.57 13.88 -13.91
C VAL A 146 37.17 12.52 -14.26
N THR A 147 36.37 11.45 -14.18
CA THR A 147 36.75 10.05 -14.47
C THR A 147 35.85 9.45 -15.55
N GLY A 148 36.28 8.36 -16.19
CA GLY A 148 35.50 7.64 -17.21
C GLY A 148 35.65 8.22 -18.62
N VAL A 149 34.65 8.03 -19.49
CA VAL A 149 34.64 8.50 -20.87
C VAL A 149 33.50 9.49 -21.07
N HIS A 150 33.79 10.68 -21.60
CA HIS A 150 32.82 11.78 -21.77
C HIS A 150 32.96 12.47 -23.12
N ASP A 151 31.84 13.02 -23.61
CA ASP A 151 31.85 14.00 -24.70
C ASP A 151 32.17 15.39 -24.10
N VAL A 152 33.28 16.00 -24.54
CA VAL A 152 33.85 17.21 -23.94
C VAL A 152 33.58 18.43 -24.82
N TYR A 153 32.93 19.45 -24.25
CA TYR A 153 32.67 20.73 -24.88
C TYR A 153 33.63 21.81 -24.35
N VAL A 154 34.34 22.48 -25.25
CA VAL A 154 35.13 23.68 -24.96
C VAL A 154 34.34 24.89 -25.46
N VAL A 155 33.84 25.72 -24.55
CA VAL A 155 32.90 26.83 -24.81
C VAL A 155 33.58 28.18 -24.57
N PHE A 156 33.28 29.17 -25.41
CA PHE A 156 33.93 30.49 -25.39
C PHE A 156 32.95 31.60 -24.96
N VAL A 157 33.11 32.08 -23.72
CA VAL A 157 32.23 33.07 -23.06
C VAL A 157 32.93 34.42 -22.96
N LEU A 158 32.27 35.49 -23.40
CA LEU A 158 32.84 36.83 -23.47
C LEU A 158 32.76 37.55 -22.12
N ASP A 159 33.83 38.25 -21.73
CA ASP A 159 33.82 39.13 -20.55
C ASP A 159 33.11 40.45 -20.92
N PRO A 160 32.00 40.83 -20.24
CA PRO A 160 31.26 42.06 -20.54
C PRO A 160 32.05 43.36 -20.27
N LEU A 161 33.23 43.27 -19.65
CA LEU A 161 34.16 44.40 -19.47
C LEU A 161 35.26 44.46 -20.55
N SER A 162 35.34 43.50 -21.47
CA SER A 162 36.40 43.50 -22.50
C SER A 162 36.08 44.42 -23.70
N GLU A 163 37.00 45.32 -24.05
CA GLU A 163 36.84 46.27 -25.16
C GLU A 163 37.03 45.63 -26.57
N GLY A 164 37.31 44.32 -26.64
CA GLY A 164 37.74 43.62 -27.84
C GLY A 164 36.68 42.70 -28.46
N THR A 165 36.41 42.85 -29.76
CA THR A 165 35.45 42.01 -30.52
C THR A 165 36.02 40.67 -31.01
N GLY A 166 37.01 40.11 -30.30
CA GLY A 166 37.69 38.86 -30.67
C GLY A 166 38.29 38.16 -29.46
N PHE A 167 38.51 36.86 -29.58
CA PHE A 167 38.81 35.97 -28.46
C PHE A 167 40.31 35.60 -28.42
N CYS A 168 40.67 34.34 -28.69
CA CYS A 168 42.05 33.88 -28.89
C CYS A 168 42.18 33.07 -30.20
N ASN A 169 43.41 32.66 -30.53
CA ASN A 169 43.63 31.45 -31.33
C ASN A 169 44.02 30.33 -30.36
N LEU A 170 43.16 29.33 -30.18
CA LEU A 170 43.46 28.15 -29.36
C LEU A 170 44.23 27.13 -30.21
N ALA A 171 45.46 26.76 -29.82
CA ALA A 171 46.27 25.80 -30.56
C ALA A 171 45.92 24.34 -30.19
N GLU A 172 45.96 24.03 -28.90
CA GLU A 172 45.82 22.68 -28.36
C GLU A 172 45.35 22.74 -26.89
N TRP A 173 44.78 21.65 -26.38
CA TRP A 173 44.38 21.48 -24.98
C TRP A 173 44.83 20.13 -24.42
N GLN A 174 44.93 19.98 -23.11
CA GLN A 174 45.38 18.74 -22.44
C GLN A 174 44.91 18.69 -20.98
N PHE A 175 44.32 17.58 -20.52
CA PHE A 175 44.05 17.38 -19.09
C PHE A 175 45.31 16.93 -18.31
N GLY A 176 45.24 16.87 -16.98
CA GLY A 176 46.29 16.29 -16.14
C GLY A 176 45.75 15.45 -14.99
N ALA A 177 46.37 14.30 -14.74
CA ALA A 177 46.05 13.39 -13.63
C ALA A 177 46.68 13.82 -12.28
N SER A 178 47.29 15.00 -12.24
CA SER A 178 47.92 15.59 -11.05
C SER A 178 48.19 17.07 -11.30
N TYR A 179 47.96 17.92 -10.30
CA TYR A 179 48.32 19.35 -10.38
C TYR A 179 49.79 19.54 -10.80
N ARG A 180 49.97 20.34 -11.84
CA ARG A 180 51.24 20.90 -12.32
C ARG A 180 51.76 21.95 -11.32
N THR A 181 52.96 22.46 -11.53
CA THR A 181 53.54 23.50 -10.65
C THR A 181 52.92 24.86 -10.96
N ASP A 182 52.24 25.45 -9.97
CA ASP A 182 51.81 26.84 -10.05
C ASP A 182 53.01 27.80 -9.95
N THR A 183 52.93 28.91 -10.68
CA THR A 183 53.90 30.02 -10.68
C THR A 183 53.23 31.38 -10.89
N THR A 184 51.90 31.42 -10.89
CA THR A 184 51.08 32.62 -11.11
C THR A 184 50.61 33.16 -9.77
N ALA A 185 50.84 34.45 -9.51
CA ALA A 185 50.27 35.11 -8.34
C ALA A 185 48.81 35.51 -8.62
N PRO A 186 47.94 35.56 -7.59
CA PRO A 186 46.58 36.09 -7.71
C PRO A 186 46.51 37.53 -8.23
N VAL A 187 45.29 37.97 -8.53
CA VAL A 187 44.95 39.36 -8.87
C VAL A 187 43.81 39.84 -7.98
N THR A 188 44.04 40.92 -7.22
CA THR A 188 43.00 41.57 -6.42
C THR A 188 42.56 42.92 -7.01
N THR A 189 41.25 43.18 -6.98
CA THR A 189 40.61 44.42 -7.45
C THR A 189 39.81 45.04 -6.30
N ASP A 190 39.92 46.36 -6.11
CA ASP A 190 39.10 47.12 -5.16
C ASP A 190 37.84 47.75 -5.79
N TYR A 191 36.81 47.93 -4.96
CA TYR A 191 35.58 48.63 -5.28
C TYR A 191 35.18 49.52 -4.10
N LEU A 192 34.93 50.81 -4.36
CA LEU A 192 34.45 51.78 -3.38
C LEU A 192 32.96 52.10 -3.60
N SER A 193 32.11 51.94 -2.58
CA SER A 193 30.71 52.36 -2.62
C SER A 193 30.36 53.33 -1.49
N GLY A 194 29.79 54.48 -1.86
CA GLY A 194 29.41 55.56 -0.96
C GLY A 194 28.98 56.81 -1.75
N THR A 195 28.41 57.81 -1.08
CA THR A 195 27.91 59.04 -1.73
C THR A 195 29.07 60.03 -1.96
N TYR A 196 29.67 59.98 -3.15
CA TYR A 196 30.78 60.86 -3.52
C TYR A 196 30.28 62.19 -4.11
N ASP A 197 30.68 63.33 -3.53
CA ASP A 197 30.22 64.67 -3.94
C ASP A 197 31.00 65.27 -5.14
N GLY A 198 32.03 64.56 -5.62
CA GLY A 198 33.00 65.02 -6.61
C GLY A 198 34.38 65.32 -6.04
N SER A 199 34.50 65.43 -4.71
CA SER A 199 35.74 65.70 -3.97
C SER A 199 35.97 64.80 -2.74
N GLN A 200 34.90 64.37 -2.07
CA GLN A 200 34.94 63.55 -0.86
C GLN A 200 33.64 62.72 -0.74
N TYR A 201 33.64 61.74 0.15
CA TYR A 201 32.44 60.97 0.50
C TYR A 201 31.65 61.65 1.63
N THR A 202 30.34 61.74 1.44
CA THR A 202 29.37 62.34 2.37
C THR A 202 28.41 61.31 2.97
N SER A 203 28.79 60.03 2.89
CA SER A 203 28.24 58.89 3.63
C SER A 203 29.38 57.97 4.02
N ALA A 204 29.07 56.91 4.77
CA ALA A 204 29.97 55.76 4.91
C ALA A 204 30.45 55.25 3.54
N VAL A 205 31.68 54.73 3.51
CA VAL A 205 32.34 54.13 2.34
C VAL A 205 32.59 52.67 2.64
N THR A 206 32.09 51.78 1.78
CA THR A 206 32.43 50.36 1.84
C THR A 206 33.52 50.06 0.79
N VAL A 207 34.59 49.41 1.22
CA VAL A 207 35.68 48.91 0.37
C VAL A 207 35.54 47.40 0.23
N THR A 208 35.24 46.94 -0.98
CA THR A 208 35.21 45.51 -1.31
C THR A 208 36.47 45.12 -2.08
N LEU A 209 37.20 44.12 -1.62
CA LEU A 209 38.33 43.52 -2.33
C LEU A 209 37.92 42.18 -2.94
N ALA A 210 37.96 42.07 -4.26
CA ALA A 210 37.74 40.82 -4.98
C ALA A 210 39.07 40.27 -5.48
N ALA A 211 39.54 39.17 -4.90
CA ALA A 211 40.74 38.46 -5.32
C ALA A 211 40.37 37.24 -6.18
N ARG A 212 41.14 36.99 -7.25
CA ARG A 212 41.01 35.77 -8.05
C ARG A 212 42.38 35.18 -8.38
N ASP A 213 42.44 33.86 -8.35
CA ASP A 213 43.45 33.04 -9.00
C ASP A 213 42.73 31.90 -9.75
N ASP A 214 43.26 31.48 -10.88
CA ASP A 214 42.62 30.48 -11.76
C ASP A 214 43.18 29.06 -11.59
N TYR A 215 44.31 28.83 -10.89
CA TYR A 215 44.97 27.52 -10.90
C TYR A 215 45.03 26.80 -9.55
N ARG A 216 45.32 27.50 -8.46
CA ARG A 216 45.33 26.94 -7.09
C ARG A 216 44.34 27.63 -6.17
N GLY A 217 43.71 28.72 -6.63
CA GLY A 217 42.76 29.51 -5.87
C GLY A 217 43.45 30.39 -4.85
N VAL A 218 42.76 31.47 -4.46
CA VAL A 218 43.25 32.39 -3.43
C VAL A 218 43.19 31.71 -2.07
N ALA A 219 44.35 31.48 -1.45
CA ALA A 219 44.43 30.94 -0.09
C ALA A 219 44.15 32.01 0.97
N GLN A 220 44.51 33.27 0.68
CA GLN A 220 44.20 34.42 1.51
C GLN A 220 44.30 35.73 0.70
N THR A 221 43.39 36.66 1.00
CA THR A 221 43.52 38.09 0.69
C THR A 221 43.95 38.78 1.99
N VAL A 222 44.93 39.69 1.94
CA VAL A 222 45.36 40.48 3.10
C VAL A 222 45.41 41.97 2.78
N TYR A 223 45.15 42.79 3.78
CA TYR A 223 45.17 44.24 3.69
C TYR A 223 45.96 44.87 4.84
N SER A 224 46.30 46.15 4.68
CA SER A 224 47.04 46.96 5.64
C SER A 224 46.46 48.38 5.66
N VAL A 225 46.19 48.90 6.85
CA VAL A 225 45.75 50.29 7.09
C VAL A 225 46.86 51.19 7.67
N ASP A 226 48.09 50.66 7.81
CA ASP A 226 49.25 51.34 8.42
C ASP A 226 50.47 51.43 7.48
N ASP A 227 50.19 51.68 6.20
CA ASP A 227 51.17 51.79 5.10
C ASP A 227 52.10 50.56 4.90
N GLY A 228 51.63 49.38 5.31
CA GLY A 228 52.25 48.08 5.07
C GLY A 228 53.03 47.53 6.26
N ALA A 229 52.89 48.13 7.45
CA ALA A 229 53.61 47.73 8.65
C ALA A 229 52.97 46.53 9.36
N THR A 230 51.65 46.37 9.30
CA THR A 230 50.90 45.18 9.74
C THR A 230 49.87 44.76 8.70
N TRP A 231 49.64 43.45 8.57
CA TRP A 231 48.76 42.87 7.57
C TRP A 231 47.67 42.03 8.23
N GLN A 232 46.43 42.26 7.85
CA GLN A 232 45.21 41.65 8.38
C GLN A 232 44.51 40.84 7.27
N SER A 233 43.86 39.73 7.61
CA SER A 233 43.14 38.90 6.64
C SER A 233 41.83 39.55 6.22
N TYR A 234 41.60 39.69 4.92
CA TYR A 234 40.35 40.21 4.38
C TYR A 234 39.29 39.10 4.32
N THR A 235 38.27 39.18 5.16
CA THR A 235 37.16 38.20 5.23
C THR A 235 35.78 38.78 4.94
N ALA A 236 35.65 40.11 4.91
CA ALA A 236 34.41 40.84 4.62
C ALA A 236 34.74 42.26 4.12
N PRO A 237 33.83 42.96 3.42
CA PRO A 237 34.01 44.35 3.02
C PRO A 237 34.28 45.27 4.22
N LEU A 238 35.24 46.18 4.06
CA LEU A 238 35.64 47.12 5.11
C LEU A 238 34.76 48.37 5.02
N VAL A 239 34.04 48.70 6.08
CA VAL A 239 33.22 49.92 6.15
C VAL A 239 33.99 51.00 6.90
N TYR A 240 33.96 52.22 6.38
CA TYR A 240 34.55 53.41 6.98
C TYR A 240 33.46 54.47 7.08
N ASP A 241 33.13 54.94 8.29
CA ASP A 241 32.01 55.86 8.55
C ASP A 241 32.35 57.06 9.47
N VAL A 242 33.63 57.31 9.65
CA VAL A 242 34.17 58.45 10.42
C VAL A 242 34.85 59.44 9.47
N GLU A 243 34.81 60.74 9.79
CA GLU A 243 35.53 61.80 9.06
C GLU A 243 37.05 61.51 9.04
N GLY A 244 37.67 61.55 7.86
CA GLY A 244 39.12 61.28 7.74
C GLY A 244 39.61 61.04 6.31
N GLU A 245 40.94 61.04 6.15
CA GLU A 245 41.64 60.50 4.98
C GLU A 245 42.05 59.05 5.27
N TYR A 246 41.78 58.15 4.34
CA TYR A 246 42.03 56.71 4.49
C TYR A 246 42.97 56.21 3.40
N ASN A 247 43.87 55.30 3.78
CA ASN A 247 44.77 54.60 2.86
C ASN A 247 44.76 53.10 3.17
N LEU A 248 44.47 52.27 2.17
CA LEU A 248 44.38 50.83 2.28
C LEU A 248 45.33 50.18 1.26
N GLN A 249 46.35 49.49 1.75
CA GLN A 249 47.16 48.60 0.92
C GLN A 249 46.60 47.18 0.94
N TYR A 250 46.71 46.43 -0.16
CA TYR A 250 46.20 45.05 -0.22
C TYR A 250 46.99 44.15 -1.20
N TYR A 251 47.08 42.85 -0.91
CA TYR A 251 47.57 41.80 -1.82
C TYR A 251 46.97 40.44 -1.46
N SER A 252 47.02 39.49 -2.39
CA SER A 252 46.58 38.11 -2.19
C SER A 252 47.69 37.09 -2.43
N THR A 253 47.54 35.89 -1.84
CA THR A 253 48.41 34.73 -2.07
C THR A 253 47.61 33.47 -2.40
N ASP A 254 48.11 32.64 -3.30
CA ASP A 254 47.45 31.39 -3.73
C ASP A 254 47.73 30.19 -2.79
N ALA A 255 47.13 29.03 -3.07
CA ALA A 255 47.42 27.76 -2.40
C ALA A 255 48.69 27.03 -2.90
N ALA A 256 49.62 27.77 -3.52
CA ALA A 256 51.01 27.38 -3.81
C ALA A 256 52.04 28.34 -3.17
N SER A 257 51.58 29.38 -2.45
CA SER A 257 52.37 30.48 -1.87
C SER A 257 53.01 31.46 -2.86
N ASN A 258 52.49 31.59 -4.09
CA ASN A 258 52.76 32.77 -4.92
C ASN A 258 51.97 33.96 -4.37
N ALA A 259 52.57 35.16 -4.38
CA ALA A 259 52.02 36.39 -3.80
C ALA A 259 52.07 37.53 -4.82
N GLU A 260 51.01 38.34 -4.91
CA GLU A 260 51.02 39.52 -5.79
C GLU A 260 51.75 40.71 -5.14
N THR A 261 52.07 41.73 -5.94
CA THR A 261 52.63 42.98 -5.41
C THR A 261 51.53 43.81 -4.78
N ALA A 262 51.76 44.31 -3.56
CA ALA A 262 50.81 45.17 -2.85
C ALA A 262 50.33 46.36 -3.69
N ARG A 263 49.00 46.50 -3.77
CA ARG A 263 48.26 47.61 -4.38
C ARG A 263 47.85 48.60 -3.31
N THR A 264 47.24 49.72 -3.70
CA THR A 264 46.83 50.78 -2.76
C THR A 264 45.60 51.52 -3.28
N VAL A 265 44.62 51.74 -2.41
CA VAL A 265 43.44 52.59 -2.65
C VAL A 265 43.31 53.62 -1.52
N SER A 266 42.91 54.85 -1.86
CA SER A 266 42.84 55.98 -0.92
C SER A 266 41.60 56.84 -1.18
N PHE A 267 40.97 57.35 -0.11
CA PHE A 267 39.75 58.17 -0.18
C PHE A 267 39.57 59.06 1.06
N THR A 268 38.60 59.97 1.04
CA THR A 268 38.32 60.93 2.12
C THR A 268 36.83 60.96 2.46
N ILE A 269 36.47 61.01 3.74
CA ILE A 269 35.09 61.10 4.26
C ILE A 269 34.93 62.39 5.09
N ALA A 270 33.79 63.05 5.00
CA ALA A 270 33.42 64.24 5.78
C ALA A 270 32.64 63.90 7.07
N ASP A 271 32.47 64.85 8.00
CA ASP A 271 31.61 64.71 9.19
C ASP A 271 30.17 64.25 8.84
N LEU A 272 29.75 63.11 9.41
CA LEU A 272 28.45 62.46 9.17
C LEU A 272 27.41 62.72 10.28
N GLY A 273 27.75 63.38 11.39
CA GLY A 273 26.78 63.80 12.42
C GLY A 273 25.99 62.69 13.15
N THR A 274 26.60 61.52 13.33
CA THR A 274 25.95 60.27 13.81
C THR A 274 25.64 60.24 15.32
N ARG A 275 24.71 59.37 15.74
CA ARG A 275 24.46 59.03 17.16
C ARG A 275 25.31 57.80 17.53
N SER A 276 25.89 57.70 18.73
CA SER A 276 26.59 56.46 19.13
C SER A 276 25.64 55.41 19.72
N ALA A 277 25.81 54.14 19.35
CA ALA A 277 25.09 52.98 19.90
C ALA A 277 25.39 52.74 21.40
N TYR A 278 26.60 53.10 21.82
CA TYR A 278 27.11 52.96 23.20
C TYR A 278 26.71 54.12 24.13
N ALA A 279 26.16 55.20 23.55
CA ALA A 279 25.48 56.23 24.32
C ALA A 279 24.04 55.80 24.62
N THR A 280 23.50 56.17 25.78
CA THR A 280 22.10 55.87 26.13
C THR A 280 21.14 56.56 25.16
N LEU A 281 20.50 55.77 24.29
CA LEU A 281 19.48 56.21 23.35
C LEU A 281 18.15 56.32 24.11
N GLN A 282 17.78 57.54 24.48
CA GLN A 282 16.51 57.83 25.14
C GLN A 282 15.35 57.56 24.17
N ALA A 283 14.35 56.77 24.58
CA ALA A 283 13.32 56.24 23.69
C ALA A 283 12.45 57.34 23.08
N GLU A 284 12.16 58.40 23.83
CA GLU A 284 11.41 59.57 23.36
C GLU A 284 12.18 60.41 22.33
N THR A 285 13.47 60.14 22.11
CA THR A 285 14.31 60.78 21.07
C THR A 285 14.43 59.97 19.78
N ALA A 286 13.66 58.89 19.63
CA ALA A 286 13.52 58.16 18.38
C ALA A 286 13.19 59.11 17.21
N SER A 287 13.84 58.91 16.07
CA SER A 287 13.64 59.73 14.87
C SER A 287 12.24 59.53 14.26
N GLU A 288 11.63 58.35 14.47
CA GLU A 288 10.27 58.04 14.03
C GLU A 288 9.57 57.07 15.00
N LEU A 289 8.26 57.23 15.18
CA LEU A 289 7.37 56.30 15.90
C LEU A 289 6.21 55.93 14.99
N SER A 290 5.85 54.64 14.92
CA SER A 290 4.80 54.16 14.00
C SER A 290 3.94 53.06 14.60
N GLY A 291 2.65 53.10 14.27
CA GLY A 291 1.62 52.19 14.81
C GLY A 291 0.52 52.92 15.59
N ASN A 292 -0.42 52.14 16.13
CA ASN A 292 -1.57 52.68 16.86
C ASN A 292 -1.21 53.04 18.30
N ASN A 293 -1.53 54.26 18.73
CA ASN A 293 -1.41 54.81 20.10
C ASN A 293 0.01 54.98 20.68
N ILE A 294 1.05 54.44 20.04
CA ILE A 294 2.45 54.70 20.42
C ILE A 294 2.76 56.20 20.41
N ARG A 295 3.45 56.69 21.45
CA ARG A 295 3.84 58.10 21.58
C ARG A 295 4.98 58.30 22.56
N ALA A 296 5.83 59.28 22.27
CA ALA A 296 6.80 59.85 23.20
C ALA A 296 6.11 60.59 24.37
N THR A 297 6.81 60.65 25.50
CA THR A 297 6.53 61.50 26.66
C THR A 297 7.83 62.21 27.07
N GLU A 298 7.89 62.85 28.23
CA GLU A 298 9.14 63.48 28.73
C GLU A 298 10.20 62.47 29.23
N THR A 299 9.87 61.17 29.37
CA THR A 299 10.72 60.15 30.04
C THR A 299 10.51 58.70 29.57
N ALA A 300 9.76 58.48 28.47
CA ALA A 300 9.48 57.15 27.93
C ALA A 300 8.67 57.24 26.62
N VAL A 301 8.70 56.18 25.82
CA VAL A 301 7.67 55.86 24.82
C VAL A 301 6.64 54.91 25.43
N ILE A 302 5.36 55.28 25.29
CA ILE A 302 4.23 54.61 25.94
C ILE A 302 3.09 54.30 24.97
N GLY A 303 2.19 53.41 25.40
CA GLY A 303 1.00 53.05 24.62
C GLY A 303 1.30 52.16 23.41
N ILE A 304 2.42 51.44 23.47
CA ILE A 304 2.87 50.45 22.50
C ILE A 304 1.87 49.30 22.44
N ASN A 305 1.57 48.84 21.23
CA ASN A 305 0.75 47.67 20.93
C ASN A 305 1.48 46.77 19.91
N THR A 306 1.00 45.55 19.71
CA THR A 306 1.48 44.64 18.66
C THR A 306 1.58 45.31 17.29
N GLY A 307 2.68 45.07 16.57
CA GLY A 307 2.93 45.60 15.24
C GLY A 307 3.28 47.09 15.20
N ASN A 308 3.53 47.72 16.35
CA ASN A 308 4.14 49.05 16.40
C ASN A 308 5.65 48.93 16.20
N TRP A 309 6.30 50.02 15.79
CA TRP A 309 7.76 50.11 15.73
C TRP A 309 8.26 51.54 15.96
N MET A 310 9.56 51.68 16.20
CA MET A 310 10.25 52.96 16.37
C MET A 310 11.66 52.93 15.77
N LYS A 311 12.09 54.04 15.16
CA LYS A 311 13.37 54.20 14.46
C LYS A 311 14.35 55.07 15.25
N PHE A 312 15.60 54.65 15.34
CA PHE A 312 16.75 55.52 15.62
C PHE A 312 17.60 55.64 14.35
N GLU A 313 17.79 56.86 13.88
CA GLU A 313 18.48 57.14 12.62
C GLU A 313 19.98 57.36 12.84
N ALA A 314 20.79 56.84 11.92
CA ALA A 314 22.25 56.99 11.89
C ALA A 314 22.96 56.65 13.23
N VAL A 315 22.69 55.45 13.75
CA VAL A 315 23.31 54.90 14.97
C VAL A 315 24.63 54.21 14.62
N ASN A 316 25.75 54.79 15.05
CA ASN A 316 27.12 54.30 14.88
C ASN A 316 27.51 53.28 15.97
N PHE A 317 27.78 52.05 15.55
CA PHE A 317 28.27 50.95 16.38
C PHE A 317 29.80 50.77 16.32
N GLY A 318 30.52 51.51 15.47
CA GLY A 318 31.99 51.46 15.33
C GLY A 318 32.52 50.13 14.80
N ASP A 319 33.84 50.01 14.77
CA ASP A 319 34.56 48.89 14.14
C ASP A 319 34.55 47.60 14.98
N GLU A 320 34.61 47.71 16.30
CA GLU A 320 34.53 46.57 17.24
C GLU A 320 33.09 45.97 17.27
N GLY A 321 32.09 46.85 17.18
CA GLY A 321 30.67 46.50 17.11
C GLY A 321 30.02 46.03 18.41
N ALA A 322 28.69 46.04 18.43
CA ALA A 322 27.91 45.57 19.58
C ALA A 322 27.63 44.07 19.51
N LEU A 323 27.61 43.44 20.69
CA LEU A 323 27.31 42.02 20.92
C LEU A 323 25.98 41.81 21.64
N ASP A 324 25.46 42.83 22.33
CA ASP A 324 24.17 42.77 23.03
C ASP A 324 23.43 44.11 23.04
N VAL A 325 22.17 44.07 23.49
CA VAL A 325 21.32 45.25 23.68
C VAL A 325 20.61 45.18 25.03
N ALA A 326 20.65 46.30 25.77
CA ALA A 326 19.90 46.49 27.00
C ALA A 326 18.79 47.52 26.79
N MET A 327 17.59 47.22 27.28
CA MET A 327 16.42 48.09 27.21
C MET A 327 15.82 48.25 28.61
N HIS A 328 15.54 49.49 29.03
CA HIS A 328 14.87 49.76 30.29
C HIS A 328 13.37 49.82 30.08
N VAL A 329 12.67 48.78 30.54
CA VAL A 329 11.27 48.50 30.18
C VAL A 329 10.41 48.28 31.43
N ALA A 330 9.20 48.84 31.42
CA ALA A 330 8.16 48.53 32.39
C ALA A 330 7.14 47.60 31.75
N VAL A 331 7.03 46.37 32.26
CA VAL A 331 6.26 45.28 31.67
C VAL A 331 5.21 44.80 32.69
N PRO A 332 3.90 44.91 32.41
CA PRO A 332 2.88 44.29 33.25
C PRO A 332 3.00 42.76 33.12
N ASN A 333 2.85 42.01 34.21
CA ASN A 333 2.98 40.54 34.21
C ASN A 333 2.10 39.83 33.16
N VAL A 334 0.98 40.45 32.75
CA VAL A 334 0.10 39.94 31.68
C VAL A 334 0.65 40.15 30.25
N ALA A 335 1.81 40.77 30.08
CA ALA A 335 2.52 40.95 28.80
C ALA A 335 3.83 40.15 28.74
N GLU A 336 4.11 39.32 29.75
CA GLU A 336 5.27 38.43 29.78
C GLU A 336 5.26 37.48 28.57
N GLY A 337 6.45 37.19 28.02
CA GLY A 337 6.62 36.34 26.84
C GLY A 337 6.40 37.03 25.48
N ASN A 338 5.93 38.28 25.42
CA ASN A 338 5.99 39.10 24.20
C ASN A 338 7.45 39.49 23.86
N ARG A 339 7.78 39.83 22.59
CA ARG A 339 9.17 40.11 22.16
C ARG A 339 9.41 41.47 21.47
N ILE A 340 10.42 42.21 21.92
CA ILE A 340 10.99 43.33 21.17
C ILE A 340 12.04 42.80 20.21
N GLU A 341 11.78 42.89 18.91
CA GLU A 341 12.76 42.59 17.86
C GLU A 341 13.63 43.82 17.59
N VAL A 342 14.94 43.64 17.46
CA VAL A 342 15.88 44.66 16.96
C VAL A 342 16.19 44.35 15.50
N ARG A 343 15.91 45.30 14.62
CA ARG A 343 16.10 45.17 13.17
C ARG A 343 16.93 46.32 12.60
N LEU A 344 17.67 46.05 11.52
CA LEU A 344 18.48 47.05 10.82
C LEU A 344 17.85 47.46 9.49
N GLY A 345 17.96 48.74 9.14
CA GLY A 345 17.57 49.33 7.85
C GLY A 345 16.07 49.51 7.62
N ALA A 346 15.22 48.59 8.09
CA ALA A 346 13.76 48.66 7.94
C ALA A 346 13.01 47.92 9.06
N PRO A 347 11.70 48.18 9.28
CA PRO A 347 10.87 47.44 10.24
C PRO A 347 10.71 45.95 9.92
N ASP A 348 10.89 45.56 8.67
CA ASP A 348 10.93 44.17 8.16
C ASP A 348 12.35 43.74 7.74
N GLY A 349 13.35 44.60 7.98
CA GLY A 349 14.76 44.38 7.69
C GLY A 349 15.43 43.33 8.59
N GLU A 350 16.75 43.20 8.46
CA GLU A 350 17.54 42.15 9.11
C GLU A 350 17.29 42.09 10.62
N LEU A 351 16.81 40.95 11.13
CA LEU A 351 16.67 40.69 12.55
C LEU A 351 18.07 40.44 13.15
N VAL A 352 18.51 41.32 14.03
CA VAL A 352 19.82 41.22 14.70
C VAL A 352 19.72 40.95 16.20
N GLY A 353 18.52 40.96 16.80
CA GLY A 353 18.32 40.56 18.20
C GLY A 353 16.83 40.46 18.56
N ALA A 354 16.49 39.72 19.61
CA ALA A 354 15.11 39.57 20.06
C ALA A 354 15.00 39.43 21.58
N LEU A 355 14.48 40.45 22.25
CA LEU A 355 14.28 40.47 23.70
C LEU A 355 12.87 39.98 24.05
N ARG A 356 12.75 38.77 24.62
CA ARG A 356 11.49 38.29 25.21
C ARG A 356 11.31 38.94 26.58
N LEU A 357 10.17 39.58 26.79
CA LEU A 357 9.87 40.42 27.95
C LEU A 357 9.52 39.58 29.18
N ARG A 358 10.18 39.88 30.31
CA ARG A 358 9.81 39.40 31.66
C ARG A 358 8.91 40.43 32.37
N GLY A 359 7.94 39.98 33.17
CA GLY A 359 7.08 40.86 33.97
C GLY A 359 7.87 41.61 35.05
N THR A 360 7.63 42.92 35.21
CA THR A 360 8.32 43.77 36.22
C THR A 360 7.41 44.21 37.37
N ALA A 361 6.08 44.16 37.17
CA ALA A 361 5.03 44.32 38.18
C ALA A 361 3.66 43.96 37.56
N GLU A 362 2.58 43.95 38.36
CA GLU A 362 1.21 43.78 37.83
C GLU A 362 0.80 44.85 36.79
N ASN A 363 1.47 46.00 36.80
CA ASN A 363 1.21 47.17 35.97
C ASN A 363 2.53 47.84 35.57
N TYR A 364 2.48 48.82 34.67
CA TYR A 364 3.62 49.63 34.18
C TYR A 364 4.30 50.54 35.24
N THR A 365 4.26 50.20 36.53
CA THR A 365 4.74 51.06 37.64
C THR A 365 6.22 50.90 37.95
N ASN A 366 6.82 49.76 37.58
CA ASN A 366 8.24 49.46 37.79
C ASN A 366 8.90 49.24 36.44
N ALA A 367 9.96 49.98 36.12
CA ALA A 367 10.84 49.66 35.00
C ALA A 367 12.06 48.85 35.48
N ALA A 368 12.55 47.95 34.64
CA ALA A 368 13.77 47.17 34.86
C ALA A 368 14.57 47.11 33.56
N THR A 369 15.90 47.04 33.66
CA THR A 369 16.74 46.80 32.49
C THR A 369 16.72 45.31 32.18
N GLN A 370 16.19 44.96 31.00
CA GLN A 370 16.24 43.63 30.42
C GLN A 370 17.22 43.66 29.24
N ARG A 371 17.86 42.53 28.92
CA ARG A 371 19.03 42.49 28.02
C ARG A 371 19.02 41.16 27.25
N THR A 372 19.40 41.21 25.98
CA THR A 372 19.54 40.04 25.08
C THR A 372 20.81 40.19 24.26
N ALA A 373 21.49 39.09 23.93
CA ALA A 373 22.50 39.12 22.88
C ALA A 373 21.92 39.53 21.53
N LEU A 374 22.79 40.06 20.68
CA LEU A 374 22.55 40.16 19.25
C LEU A 374 22.93 38.82 18.58
N LEU A 375 22.22 38.46 17.52
CA LEU A 375 22.42 37.21 16.75
C LEU A 375 23.75 37.18 15.99
N ARG A 376 24.43 38.32 15.91
CA ARG A 376 25.80 38.54 15.44
C ARG A 376 26.34 39.85 16.00
N THR A 377 27.65 40.07 15.89
CA THR A 377 28.22 41.41 16.09
C THR A 377 27.63 42.41 15.07
N VAL A 378 27.26 43.60 15.52
CA VAL A 378 26.76 44.70 14.67
C VAL A 378 27.76 45.86 14.71
N THR A 379 28.41 46.12 13.57
CA THR A 379 29.44 47.16 13.37
C THR A 379 28.95 48.29 12.45
N GLY A 380 29.57 49.47 12.54
CA GLY A 380 29.33 50.64 11.68
C GLY A 380 27.99 51.36 11.90
N VAL A 381 27.63 52.29 11.01
CA VAL A 381 26.41 53.11 11.09
C VAL A 381 25.17 52.43 10.48
N HIS A 382 24.10 52.29 11.27
CA HIS A 382 22.81 51.75 10.83
C HIS A 382 21.61 52.59 11.27
N ASP A 383 20.51 52.46 10.53
CA ASP A 383 19.17 52.80 11.02
C ASP A 383 18.62 51.62 11.84
N VAL A 384 18.33 51.86 13.12
CA VAL A 384 17.92 50.81 14.08
C VAL A 384 16.42 50.89 14.33
N TYR A 385 15.73 49.78 14.14
CA TYR A 385 14.31 49.61 14.38
C TYR A 385 14.06 48.71 15.59
N LEU A 386 13.20 49.15 16.51
CA LEU A 386 12.59 48.27 17.52
C LEU A 386 11.17 47.94 17.08
N VAL A 387 10.82 46.65 17.02
CA VAL A 387 9.53 46.16 16.52
C VAL A 387 8.86 45.28 17.57
N PHE A 388 7.61 45.60 17.90
CA PHE A 388 6.91 45.02 19.05
C PHE A 388 5.96 43.89 18.62
N ALA A 389 6.35 42.63 18.84
CA ALA A 389 5.66 41.44 18.32
C ALA A 389 5.08 40.51 19.41
N VAL A 390 3.99 39.82 19.11
CA VAL A 390 3.40 38.81 20.01
C VAL A 390 4.27 37.56 20.02
N GLY A 391 4.69 37.12 21.21
CA GLY A 391 5.39 35.85 21.38
C GLY A 391 4.43 34.66 21.32
N PRO A 392 4.92 33.45 20.97
CA PRO A 392 4.06 32.28 20.69
C PRO A 392 3.21 31.79 21.88
N TYR A 393 3.42 32.32 23.08
CA TYR A 393 2.74 31.93 24.32
C TYR A 393 1.91 33.06 24.97
N SER A 394 1.79 34.24 24.33
CA SER A 394 1.03 35.38 24.85
C SER A 394 -0.25 35.62 24.07
N THR A 395 -1.39 35.70 24.77
CA THR A 395 -2.69 36.12 24.21
C THR A 395 -2.99 37.60 24.49
N SER A 396 -2.02 38.36 25.02
CA SER A 396 -2.22 39.71 25.52
C SER A 396 -1.85 40.78 24.50
N ALA A 397 -2.78 41.69 24.26
CA ALA A 397 -2.54 42.90 23.47
C ALA A 397 -1.78 44.00 24.25
N GLN A 398 -1.50 43.80 25.54
CA GLN A 398 -0.68 44.71 26.33
C GLN A 398 0.81 44.44 26.11
N TYR A 399 1.62 45.48 26.31
CA TYR A 399 3.05 45.48 25.96
C TYR A 399 3.88 46.13 27.08
N CYS A 400 5.10 46.57 26.79
CA CYS A 400 5.91 47.40 27.68
C CYS A 400 5.68 48.91 27.47
N ASN A 401 6.08 49.72 28.43
CA ASN A 401 6.63 51.06 28.17
C ASN A 401 8.16 50.95 28.14
N ILE A 402 8.84 51.77 27.32
CA ILE A 402 10.31 51.77 27.20
C ILE A 402 10.86 53.18 27.46
N ASP A 403 11.88 53.25 28.32
CA ASP A 403 12.56 54.48 28.77
C ASP A 403 13.79 54.77 27.90
N TRP A 404 14.75 53.83 27.84
CA TRP A 404 15.92 53.92 26.97
C TRP A 404 16.41 52.55 26.49
N LEU A 405 17.28 52.57 25.47
CA LEU A 405 18.15 51.44 25.12
C LEU A 405 19.64 51.87 25.08
N VAL A 406 20.53 50.89 25.18
CA VAL A 406 21.97 51.03 24.92
C VAL A 406 22.53 49.69 24.43
N PHE A 407 23.48 49.73 23.51
CA PHE A 407 24.17 48.55 23.01
C PHE A 407 25.50 48.33 23.75
N GLY A 408 25.95 47.08 23.87
CA GLY A 408 27.21 46.71 24.54
C GLY A 408 28.27 46.17 23.58
N ASP A 409 29.50 46.68 23.71
CA ASP A 409 30.72 46.27 23.00
C ASP A 409 31.34 44.97 23.55
N ALA A 410 31.02 44.62 24.79
CA ALA A 410 31.40 43.36 25.42
C ALA A 410 30.17 42.66 26.03
N TYR A 411 30.11 41.33 25.89
CA TYR A 411 29.21 40.53 26.72
C TYR A 411 29.48 40.81 28.20
N ALA A 412 28.43 41.08 28.96
CA ALA A 412 28.44 40.87 30.40
C ALA A 412 28.78 39.40 30.69
N ALA A 413 29.29 39.13 31.89
CA ALA A 413 29.42 37.75 32.36
C ALA A 413 28.00 37.18 32.50
N ASP A 414 27.65 36.23 31.63
CA ASP A 414 26.44 35.46 31.81
C ASP A 414 26.55 34.67 33.12
N THR A 415 25.47 34.67 33.87
CA THR A 415 25.34 34.02 35.18
C THR A 415 23.91 33.54 35.43
N THR A 416 23.10 33.47 34.36
CA THR A 416 21.68 33.15 34.40
C THR A 416 21.43 31.90 33.57
N ALA A 417 21.32 30.76 34.26
CA ALA A 417 20.95 29.50 33.65
C ALA A 417 19.62 29.60 32.86
N PRO A 418 19.45 28.76 31.80
CA PRO A 418 18.21 28.66 31.04
C PRO A 418 17.05 28.18 31.92
N THR A 419 15.86 28.13 31.32
CA THR A 419 14.64 27.60 31.93
C THR A 419 13.91 26.68 30.96
N THR A 420 13.57 25.47 31.39
CA THR A 420 12.81 24.50 30.58
C THR A 420 11.43 24.20 31.18
N THR A 421 10.43 24.06 30.31
CA THR A 421 9.07 23.67 30.66
C THR A 421 8.69 22.35 29.98
N ALA A 422 8.31 21.34 30.76
CA ALA A 422 7.67 20.14 30.23
C ALA A 422 6.16 20.35 29.98
N ARG A 423 5.62 19.67 28.98
CA ARG A 423 4.19 19.61 28.68
C ARG A 423 3.81 18.17 28.34
N LEU A 424 2.81 17.63 29.06
CA LEU A 424 2.28 16.29 28.86
C LEU A 424 1.03 16.32 27.97
N SER A 425 0.88 15.36 27.05
CA SER A 425 -0.38 15.14 26.33
C SER A 425 -0.72 13.64 26.20
N GLY A 426 -2.01 13.33 26.37
CA GLY A 426 -2.58 11.98 26.38
C GLY A 426 -4.02 12.03 26.90
N THR A 427 -4.73 10.92 26.84
CA THR A 427 -6.09 10.76 27.38
C THR A 427 -6.04 10.62 28.91
N LEU A 428 -6.63 11.57 29.63
CA LEU A 428 -6.72 11.56 31.10
C LEU A 428 -8.08 11.03 31.56
N THR A 429 -8.06 10.01 32.40
CA THR A 429 -9.24 9.46 33.07
C THR A 429 -9.10 9.65 34.58
N GLY A 430 -9.64 10.76 35.09
CA GLY A 430 -9.46 11.14 36.50
C GLY A 430 -8.12 11.83 36.73
N SER A 431 -7.18 11.14 37.37
CA SER A 431 -5.80 11.62 37.64
C SER A 431 -4.73 10.95 36.76
N ASP A 432 -5.09 9.87 36.08
CA ASP A 432 -4.16 8.91 35.48
C ASP A 432 -4.42 8.87 33.96
N TYR A 433 -3.39 8.58 33.17
CA TYR A 433 -3.48 8.53 31.71
C TYR A 433 -3.85 7.12 31.24
N THR A 434 -4.94 7.01 30.48
CA THR A 434 -5.41 5.74 29.86
C THR A 434 -4.98 5.65 28.40
N SER A 435 -3.76 6.12 28.12
CA SER A 435 -3.09 6.10 26.81
C SER A 435 -1.59 6.34 27.00
N ALA A 436 -0.81 6.16 25.93
CA ALA A 436 0.54 6.71 25.87
C ALA A 436 0.56 8.23 26.15
N VAL A 437 1.64 8.72 26.75
CA VAL A 437 1.86 10.13 27.10
C VAL A 437 3.02 10.68 26.29
N THR A 438 2.79 11.77 25.56
CA THR A 438 3.84 12.52 24.88
C THR A 438 4.34 13.64 25.78
N VAL A 439 5.65 13.74 25.96
CA VAL A 439 6.33 14.75 26.77
C VAL A 439 7.12 15.69 25.86
N THR A 440 6.67 16.92 25.74
CA THR A 440 7.34 17.98 24.98
C THR A 440 8.08 18.90 25.94
N LEU A 441 9.38 19.08 25.74
CA LEU A 441 10.19 20.08 26.43
C LEU A 441 10.32 21.36 25.58
N ASP A 442 10.29 22.50 26.25
CA ASP A 442 10.36 23.85 25.69
C ASP A 442 11.35 24.67 26.53
N ALA A 443 12.55 24.92 25.99
CA ALA A 443 13.71 25.47 26.69
C ALA A 443 14.07 26.87 26.21
N TYR A 444 14.45 27.75 27.13
CA TYR A 444 14.61 29.18 26.86
C TYR A 444 15.61 29.87 27.79
N ASP A 445 16.44 30.75 27.21
CA ASP A 445 17.34 31.67 27.91
C ASP A 445 17.19 33.12 27.37
N ASP A 446 17.46 34.12 28.21
CA ASP A 446 17.42 35.55 27.89
C ASP A 446 18.71 36.08 27.25
N TYR A 447 19.88 35.53 27.59
CA TYR A 447 21.15 36.23 27.33
C TYR A 447 21.96 35.69 26.17
N ARG A 448 22.40 34.42 26.17
CA ARG A 448 23.13 33.81 25.04
C ARG A 448 22.34 32.76 24.26
N GLY A 449 21.23 32.28 24.81
CA GLY A 449 20.41 31.24 24.21
C GLY A 449 20.86 29.83 24.63
N VAL A 450 19.94 28.88 24.51
CA VAL A 450 20.14 27.47 24.90
C VAL A 450 21.12 26.79 23.95
N ALA A 451 22.18 26.19 24.50
CA ALA A 451 23.13 25.35 23.76
C ALA A 451 22.62 23.92 23.59
N GLN A 452 22.01 23.36 24.65
CA GLN A 452 21.39 22.03 24.62
C GLN A 452 20.30 21.87 25.69
N THR A 453 19.37 20.95 25.43
CA THR A 453 18.41 20.41 26.40
C THR A 453 18.64 18.92 26.53
N GLN A 454 18.68 18.41 27.76
CA GLN A 454 18.83 16.99 28.06
C GLN A 454 17.67 16.48 28.92
N TYR A 455 17.36 15.19 28.78
CA TYR A 455 16.33 14.52 29.56
C TYR A 455 16.79 13.13 30.03
N SER A 456 16.11 12.63 31.06
CA SER A 456 16.34 11.31 31.66
C SER A 456 15.01 10.67 32.04
N THR A 457 14.84 9.40 31.70
CA THR A 457 13.71 8.55 32.11
C THR A 457 14.06 7.53 33.20
N ASP A 458 15.32 7.50 33.67
CA ASP A 458 15.85 6.50 34.62
C ASP A 458 16.33 7.10 35.96
N GLY A 459 15.76 8.26 36.34
CA GLY A 459 16.06 8.95 37.60
C GLY A 459 17.41 9.66 37.63
N GLY A 460 17.91 10.09 36.47
CA GLY A 460 19.15 10.86 36.31
C GLY A 460 20.39 10.00 36.18
N THR A 461 20.24 8.72 35.83
CA THR A 461 21.35 7.77 35.66
C THR A 461 21.92 7.87 34.24
N THR A 462 21.06 8.07 33.24
CA THR A 462 21.40 8.27 31.83
C THR A 462 20.73 9.54 31.32
N TRP A 463 21.51 10.42 30.69
CA TRP A 463 21.02 11.66 30.09
C TRP A 463 21.12 11.59 28.57
N LEU A 464 20.04 11.98 27.89
CA LEU A 464 19.88 11.94 26.44
C LEU A 464 19.61 13.34 25.90
N PRO A 465 20.13 13.71 24.70
CA PRO A 465 19.77 14.97 24.07
C PRO A 465 18.28 14.98 23.70
N TYR A 466 17.61 16.11 23.93
CA TYR A 466 16.22 16.31 23.55
C TYR A 466 16.14 16.82 22.10
N GLU A 467 15.95 15.89 21.16
CA GLU A 467 15.82 16.19 19.72
C GLU A 467 14.35 16.30 19.26
N GLY A 468 13.40 15.87 20.09
CA GLY A 468 11.97 15.91 19.82
C GLY A 468 11.12 15.29 20.94
N PRO A 469 9.77 15.36 20.86
CA PRO A 469 8.88 14.92 21.93
C PRO A 469 9.04 13.44 22.30
N VAL A 470 9.12 13.15 23.60
CA VAL A 470 9.38 11.81 24.15
C VAL A 470 8.06 11.12 24.45
N VAL A 471 7.78 9.98 23.80
CA VAL A 471 6.52 9.23 24.02
C VAL A 471 6.74 8.06 24.98
N VAL A 472 6.07 8.10 26.13
CA VAL A 472 6.06 7.04 27.15
C VAL A 472 4.78 6.22 26.99
N ARG A 473 4.92 4.92 26.73
CA ARG A 473 3.80 4.04 26.36
C ARG A 473 3.40 2.99 27.41
N ARG A 474 4.15 2.82 28.50
CA ARG A 474 4.00 1.72 29.46
C ARG A 474 3.10 2.09 30.63
N GLU A 475 2.39 1.14 31.24
CA GLU A 475 1.73 1.35 32.54
C GLU A 475 2.70 1.66 33.69
N GLY A 476 2.17 2.28 34.75
CA GLY A 476 2.86 2.58 36.00
C GLY A 476 3.11 4.07 36.21
N SER A 477 3.80 4.39 37.31
CA SER A 477 4.26 5.76 37.59
C SER A 477 5.56 6.05 36.84
N HIS A 478 5.59 7.16 36.11
CA HIS A 478 6.71 7.62 35.31
C HIS A 478 7.22 8.97 35.80
N THR A 479 8.51 9.20 35.56
CA THR A 479 9.19 10.44 35.88
C THR A 479 10.11 10.79 34.72
N ILE A 480 9.96 12.01 34.17
CA ILE A 480 10.97 12.58 33.27
C ILE A 480 11.67 13.71 34.02
N GLN A 481 12.98 13.55 34.17
CA GLN A 481 13.86 14.61 34.62
C GLN A 481 14.46 15.31 33.40
N TYR A 482 14.65 16.62 33.48
CA TYR A 482 15.15 17.40 32.35
C TYR A 482 15.86 18.68 32.81
N TYR A 483 16.79 19.15 31.99
CA TYR A 483 17.51 20.41 32.19
C TYR A 483 18.13 20.91 30.88
N SER A 484 18.47 22.19 30.82
CA SER A 484 19.21 22.81 29.73
C SER A 484 20.50 23.48 30.19
N ILE A 485 21.40 23.70 29.23
CA ILE A 485 22.61 24.51 29.36
C ILE A 485 22.59 25.61 28.29
N ASP A 486 23.00 26.83 28.63
CA ASP A 486 23.15 27.94 27.68
C ASP A 486 24.51 27.94 26.94
N LEU A 487 24.69 28.88 26.00
CA LEU A 487 25.96 29.13 25.30
C LEU A 487 27.03 29.85 26.14
N ALA A 488 26.89 29.85 27.47
CA ALA A 488 27.88 30.33 28.45
C ALA A 488 28.23 29.28 29.53
N ASP A 489 27.81 28.03 29.34
CA ASP A 489 27.96 26.90 30.27
C ASP A 489 27.21 27.06 31.62
N ASN A 490 26.17 27.91 31.71
CA ASN A 490 25.27 27.90 32.88
C ASN A 490 24.23 26.77 32.72
N GLU A 491 24.19 25.88 33.71
CA GLU A 491 23.28 24.73 33.77
C GLU A 491 22.07 25.05 34.67
N GLU A 492 20.84 24.76 34.21
CA GLU A 492 19.65 24.91 35.07
C GLU A 492 19.54 23.77 36.09
N ALA A 493 18.92 24.04 37.23
CA ALA A 493 18.66 22.99 38.21
C ALA A 493 17.69 21.95 37.62
N VAL A 494 18.07 20.67 37.67
CA VAL A 494 17.27 19.55 37.15
C VAL A 494 15.81 19.62 37.60
N GLN A 495 14.93 19.80 36.62
CA GLN A 495 13.48 19.76 36.78
C GLN A 495 12.99 18.30 36.78
N THR A 496 11.76 18.08 37.20
CA THR A 496 11.17 16.74 37.31
C THR A 496 9.66 16.81 37.12
N GLU A 497 9.18 16.23 36.04
CA GLU A 497 7.75 16.03 35.74
C GLU A 497 7.37 14.58 36.06
N SER A 498 6.12 14.31 36.48
CA SER A 498 5.72 12.95 36.87
C SER A 498 4.22 12.69 36.67
N PHE A 499 3.92 11.52 36.14
CA PHE A 499 2.58 11.09 35.75
C PHE A 499 2.38 9.60 35.97
N VAL A 500 1.13 9.13 35.92
CA VAL A 500 0.79 7.71 35.97
C VAL A 500 0.06 7.34 34.69
N ILE A 501 0.40 6.19 34.12
CA ILE A 501 -0.38 5.54 33.06
C ILE A 501 -1.03 4.28 33.68
N SER A 502 -2.34 4.10 33.49
CA SER A 502 -3.09 2.94 33.98
C SER A 502 -4.18 2.54 32.99
N ASP A 503 -4.67 1.31 33.14
CA ASP A 503 -5.80 0.78 32.38
C ASP A 503 -5.56 0.91 30.86
N LEU A 504 -4.31 0.59 30.45
CA LEU A 504 -3.98 0.52 29.03
C LEU A 504 -4.75 -0.63 28.37
N PRO A 505 -5.27 -0.42 27.15
CA PRO A 505 -6.06 -1.42 26.46
C PRO A 505 -5.19 -2.60 26.00
N ASP A 506 -5.63 -3.81 26.31
CA ASP A 506 -5.05 -5.03 25.73
C ASP A 506 -5.21 -5.01 24.20
N LEU A 507 -4.14 -5.39 23.48
CA LEU A 507 -4.19 -5.56 22.03
C LEU A 507 -5.15 -6.72 21.68
N ALA A 508 -6.03 -6.50 20.71
CA ALA A 508 -6.94 -7.54 20.23
C ALA A 508 -6.64 -7.88 18.78
N VAL A 509 -6.39 -9.15 18.46
CA VAL A 509 -6.27 -9.62 17.08
C VAL A 509 -7.56 -10.34 16.68
N PHE A 510 -8.09 -10.04 15.50
CA PHE A 510 -9.29 -10.65 14.95
C PHE A 510 -8.98 -11.55 13.75
N HIS A 511 -7.96 -11.20 12.95
CA HIS A 511 -7.53 -12.00 11.80
C HIS A 511 -6.01 -11.92 11.62
N MET A 512 -5.41 -12.99 11.10
CA MET A 512 -3.99 -13.09 10.78
C MET A 512 -3.83 -13.84 9.45
N THR A 513 -3.03 -13.31 8.52
CA THR A 513 -2.72 -13.98 7.25
C THR A 513 -2.08 -15.35 7.46
N ASN A 514 -2.20 -16.23 6.46
CA ASN A 514 -1.63 -17.58 6.49
C ASN A 514 -0.99 -17.95 5.14
N GLN A 515 -0.27 -19.09 5.14
CA GLN A 515 0.47 -19.59 3.97
C GLN A 515 1.56 -18.61 3.50
N MET A 516 2.21 -17.94 4.45
CA MET A 516 3.21 -16.90 4.22
C MET A 516 4.62 -17.50 4.08
N ARG A 517 5.34 -17.10 3.05
CA ARG A 517 6.75 -17.46 2.83
C ARG A 517 7.70 -16.37 3.38
N PRO A 518 9.00 -16.66 3.59
CA PRO A 518 10.01 -15.61 3.76
C PRO A 518 9.96 -14.62 2.59
N GLY A 519 10.24 -13.35 2.86
CA GLY A 519 10.10 -12.23 1.92
C GLY A 519 8.66 -11.69 1.80
N GLU A 520 7.63 -12.53 1.94
CA GLU A 520 6.24 -12.09 1.78
C GLU A 520 5.76 -11.20 2.95
N ILE A 521 4.96 -10.17 2.64
CA ILE A 521 4.32 -9.30 3.63
C ILE A 521 3.12 -10.01 4.27
N ALA A 522 3.22 -10.28 5.58
CA ALA A 522 2.14 -10.80 6.42
C ALA A 522 1.38 -9.65 7.10
N GLN A 523 0.13 -9.89 7.51
CA GLN A 523 -0.66 -8.89 8.23
C GLN A 523 -1.63 -9.46 9.27
N ILE A 524 -1.86 -8.67 10.32
CA ILE A 524 -2.91 -8.85 11.33
C ILE A 524 -3.91 -7.71 11.27
N VAL A 525 -5.19 -8.04 11.47
CA VAL A 525 -6.29 -7.08 11.65
C VAL A 525 -6.86 -7.27 13.05
N GLY A 526 -7.20 -6.18 13.72
CA GLY A 526 -7.47 -6.17 15.15
C GLY A 526 -7.98 -4.82 15.65
N ASP A 527 -7.80 -4.56 16.94
CA ASP A 527 -7.93 -3.23 17.54
C ASP A 527 -6.80 -2.98 18.56
N TYR A 528 -6.48 -1.71 18.81
CA TYR A 528 -5.33 -1.25 19.59
C TYR A 528 -3.95 -1.73 19.08
N LEU A 529 -3.82 -2.07 17.79
CA LEU A 529 -2.57 -2.53 17.17
C LEU A 529 -1.54 -1.41 16.88
N ASP A 530 -1.88 -0.14 17.15
CA ASP A 530 -0.98 1.01 17.12
C ASP A 530 0.01 1.05 18.30
N VAL A 531 -0.09 0.07 19.22
CA VAL A 531 0.77 -0.06 20.40
C VAL A 531 1.85 -1.13 20.28
N VAL A 532 1.90 -1.84 19.14
CA VAL A 532 2.95 -2.81 18.82
C VAL A 532 4.23 -2.06 18.47
N ASP A 533 5.23 -2.13 19.33
CA ASP A 533 6.54 -1.47 19.14
C ASP A 533 7.49 -2.34 18.28
N ALA A 534 7.29 -3.67 18.24
CA ALA A 534 8.05 -4.58 17.37
C ALA A 534 7.29 -5.89 17.06
N VAL A 535 7.61 -6.52 15.93
CA VAL A 535 7.21 -7.89 15.59
C VAL A 535 8.46 -8.76 15.53
N ARG A 536 8.46 -9.91 16.22
CA ARG A 536 9.57 -10.87 16.22
C ARG A 536 9.07 -12.27 15.90
N LEU A 537 9.83 -13.03 15.12
CA LEU A 537 9.45 -14.37 14.65
C LEU A 537 10.50 -15.42 15.01
N PHE A 538 10.03 -16.59 15.41
CA PHE A 538 10.84 -17.79 15.63
C PHE A 538 10.26 -18.94 14.79
N LYS A 539 11.05 -19.54 13.90
CA LYS A 539 10.61 -20.72 13.14
C LYS A 539 10.57 -21.94 14.07
N LEU A 540 9.41 -22.58 14.15
CA LEU A 540 9.25 -23.82 14.91
C LEU A 540 9.96 -25.00 14.21
N PRO A 541 10.58 -25.94 14.94
CA PRO A 541 11.33 -27.05 14.33
C PRO A 541 10.45 -28.04 13.55
N ASP A 542 10.81 -28.30 12.29
CA ASP A 542 10.12 -29.29 11.44
C ASP A 542 10.39 -30.72 11.92
N SER A 543 9.44 -31.25 12.67
CA SER A 543 9.50 -32.59 13.25
C SER A 543 8.09 -33.20 13.27
N ALA A 544 7.98 -34.43 12.78
CA ALA A 544 6.72 -35.17 12.80
C ALA A 544 6.29 -35.41 14.26
N PRO A 545 5.00 -35.23 14.59
CA PRO A 545 4.54 -35.22 15.97
C PRO A 545 4.54 -36.63 16.56
N THR A 546 5.16 -36.79 17.73
CA THR A 546 5.17 -38.05 18.49
C THR A 546 4.49 -37.88 19.84
N GLY A 547 3.16 -37.95 19.87
CA GLY A 547 2.40 -37.83 21.12
C GLY A 547 0.93 -37.50 20.91
N GLU A 548 0.36 -36.91 21.94
CA GLU A 548 -0.98 -36.32 21.96
C GLU A 548 -1.02 -35.02 21.12
N PRO A 549 -2.19 -34.56 20.65
CA PRO A 549 -2.32 -33.24 20.05
C PRO A 549 -1.87 -32.14 21.02
N ALA A 550 -1.43 -31.01 20.47
CA ALA A 550 -1.28 -29.75 21.21
C ALA A 550 -1.39 -28.60 20.22
N PHE A 551 -2.26 -27.61 20.48
CA PHE A 551 -2.53 -26.50 19.56
C PHE A 551 -2.60 -25.16 20.30
N VAL A 552 -2.33 -24.07 19.58
CA VAL A 552 -2.45 -22.69 20.06
C VAL A 552 -3.74 -22.09 19.51
N LEU A 553 -4.54 -21.42 20.36
CA LEU A 553 -5.71 -20.66 19.91
C LEU A 553 -5.30 -19.52 18.96
N ARG A 554 -6.04 -19.39 17.87
CA ARG A 554 -5.79 -18.38 16.82
C ARG A 554 -6.88 -17.31 16.82
N PRO A 555 -6.54 -16.08 16.41
CA PRO A 555 -7.49 -15.01 16.19
C PRO A 555 -8.62 -15.42 15.24
N LYS A 556 -9.87 -15.13 15.63
CA LYS A 556 -11.07 -15.34 14.80
C LYS A 556 -11.90 -14.07 14.74
N SER A 557 -12.27 -13.69 13.52
CA SER A 557 -13.06 -12.49 13.23
C SER A 557 -14.55 -12.73 13.43
N HIS A 558 -15.01 -13.95 13.19
CA HIS A 558 -16.42 -14.37 13.19
C HIS A 558 -16.90 -15.06 14.47
N THR A 559 -15.99 -15.48 15.35
CA THR A 559 -16.28 -16.13 16.65
C THR A 559 -15.32 -15.61 17.74
N THR A 560 -15.50 -16.04 18.99
CA THR A 560 -14.50 -15.90 20.06
C THR A 560 -13.47 -17.04 19.98
N GLU A 561 -12.22 -16.80 20.42
CA GLU A 561 -11.26 -17.89 20.64
C GLU A 561 -11.78 -18.88 21.70
N GLY A 562 -11.48 -20.18 21.54
CA GLY A 562 -11.79 -21.18 22.57
C GLY A 562 -11.58 -22.63 22.13
N ALA A 563 -10.99 -23.46 22.99
CA ALA A 563 -10.55 -24.82 22.70
C ALA A 563 -11.64 -25.88 22.45
N GLY A 564 -12.92 -25.51 22.30
CA GLY A 564 -14.03 -26.48 22.17
C GLY A 564 -14.14 -27.47 23.37
N GLY A 565 -13.60 -27.11 24.53
CA GLY A 565 -13.47 -27.97 25.72
C GLY A 565 -12.41 -29.07 25.61
N SER A 566 -11.47 -28.97 24.67
CA SER A 566 -10.30 -29.85 24.54
C SER A 566 -9.29 -29.64 25.67
N ALA A 567 -8.66 -30.72 26.14
CA ALA A 567 -7.57 -30.65 27.12
C ALA A 567 -6.20 -30.26 26.50
N TYR A 568 -6.10 -30.29 25.16
CA TYR A 568 -4.87 -30.12 24.38
C TYR A 568 -4.54 -28.68 23.96
N GLU A 569 -5.15 -27.68 24.59
CA GLU A 569 -4.77 -26.27 24.39
C GLU A 569 -3.38 -26.00 25.00
N THR A 570 -2.51 -25.30 24.27
CA THR A 570 -1.19 -24.89 24.75
C THR A 570 -0.87 -23.45 24.36
N THR A 571 0.08 -22.84 25.08
CA THR A 571 0.71 -21.57 24.68
C THR A 571 1.73 -21.80 23.55
N ALA A 572 1.94 -20.78 22.72
CA ALA A 572 2.98 -20.76 21.70
C ALA A 572 4.39 -21.00 22.26
N VAL A 573 5.18 -21.80 21.54
CA VAL A 573 6.59 -22.11 21.87
C VAL A 573 7.48 -20.98 21.34
N TRP A 574 8.23 -20.35 22.24
CA TRP A 574 9.10 -19.22 21.95
C TRP A 574 10.57 -19.56 22.23
N SER A 575 11.50 -19.05 21.40
CA SER A 575 12.94 -19.06 21.66
C SER A 575 13.53 -17.67 21.45
N GLU A 576 13.87 -17.01 22.55
CA GLU A 576 14.47 -15.66 22.54
C GLU A 576 15.86 -15.64 21.88
N ALA A 577 16.56 -16.78 21.83
CA ALA A 577 17.90 -16.91 21.24
C ALA A 577 17.87 -17.10 19.70
N ASP A 578 16.73 -17.57 19.17
CA ASP A 578 16.53 -17.89 17.75
C ASP A 578 15.47 -16.97 17.10
N ALA A 579 15.03 -15.93 17.83
CA ALA A 579 14.05 -14.96 17.37
C ALA A 579 14.68 -13.92 16.43
N VAL A 580 14.01 -13.66 15.31
CA VAL A 580 14.41 -12.69 14.28
C VAL A 580 13.39 -11.57 14.25
N SER A 581 13.83 -10.31 14.34
CA SER A 581 12.94 -9.15 14.17
C SER A 581 12.44 -9.02 12.73
N ALA A 582 11.18 -8.68 12.57
CA ALA A 582 10.59 -8.28 11.30
C ALA A 582 10.47 -6.76 11.18
N GLU A 583 10.54 -6.27 9.95
CA GLU A 583 10.24 -4.87 9.65
C GLU A 583 8.72 -4.66 9.60
N ILE A 584 8.21 -3.70 10.37
CA ILE A 584 6.81 -3.25 10.33
C ILE A 584 6.65 -2.28 9.16
N VAL A 585 6.21 -2.81 8.01
CA VAL A 585 6.01 -2.03 6.77
C VAL A 585 4.71 -1.21 6.78
N GLY A 586 3.78 -1.51 7.68
CA GLY A 586 2.51 -0.78 7.84
C GLY A 586 1.91 -0.94 9.24
N GLN A 587 1.38 0.15 9.81
CA GLN A 587 0.76 0.13 11.14
C GLN A 587 -0.35 1.18 11.27
N THR A 588 -1.49 0.76 11.82
CA THR A 588 -2.56 1.60 12.36
C THR A 588 -3.17 0.90 13.58
N ARG A 589 -4.07 1.58 14.29
CA ARG A 589 -4.84 1.01 15.40
C ARG A 589 -5.51 -0.34 15.11
N GLN A 590 -5.83 -0.66 13.86
CA GLN A 590 -6.57 -1.88 13.50
C GLN A 590 -5.81 -2.80 12.53
N LEU A 591 -4.54 -2.51 12.23
CA LEU A 591 -3.77 -3.21 11.21
C LEU A 591 -2.28 -3.11 11.52
N VAL A 592 -1.57 -4.25 11.53
CA VAL A 592 -0.10 -4.29 11.44
C VAL A 592 0.29 -5.20 10.29
N GLN A 593 1.18 -4.70 9.43
CA GLN A 593 1.75 -5.35 8.25
C GLN A 593 3.27 -5.44 8.47
N TRP A 594 3.86 -6.61 8.24
CA TRP A 594 5.29 -6.84 8.41
C TRP A 594 5.85 -7.80 7.36
N GLN A 595 7.13 -7.66 7.00
CA GLN A 595 7.81 -8.63 6.14
C GLN A 595 8.21 -9.87 6.94
N VAL A 596 7.90 -11.08 6.46
CA VAL A 596 8.43 -12.32 7.06
C VAL A 596 9.93 -12.40 6.74
N PRO A 597 10.85 -12.42 7.73
CA PRO A 597 12.28 -12.24 7.46
C PRO A 597 12.89 -13.32 6.54
N ASP A 598 13.62 -12.89 5.50
CA ASP A 598 14.33 -13.76 4.53
C ASP A 598 15.33 -14.74 5.17
N ALA A 599 15.79 -14.45 6.38
CA ALA A 599 16.71 -15.28 7.13
C ALA A 599 16.06 -16.56 7.71
N LEU A 600 14.73 -16.73 7.59
CA LEU A 600 13.99 -17.89 8.06
C LEU A 600 13.74 -18.89 6.92
N ASP A 601 13.79 -20.20 7.22
CA ASP A 601 13.28 -21.23 6.31
C ASP A 601 11.73 -21.28 6.32
N PRO A 602 11.07 -21.60 5.20
CA PRO A 602 9.61 -21.82 5.17
C PRO A 602 9.10 -22.83 6.21
N GLY A 603 7.99 -22.51 6.89
CA GLY A 603 7.31 -23.41 7.82
C GLY A 603 6.28 -22.69 8.71
N VAL A 604 6.04 -23.25 9.90
CA VAL A 604 5.22 -22.62 10.95
C VAL A 604 6.11 -21.72 11.81
N TYR A 605 5.67 -20.49 12.04
CA TYR A 605 6.42 -19.53 12.87
C TYR A 605 5.62 -19.17 14.12
N SER A 606 6.29 -19.14 15.26
CA SER A 606 5.81 -18.36 16.40
C SER A 606 6.08 -16.89 16.15
N VAL A 607 5.07 -16.04 16.30
CA VAL A 607 5.13 -14.59 16.08
C VAL A 607 4.78 -13.91 17.40
N GLN A 608 5.74 -13.19 17.98
CA GLN A 608 5.54 -12.35 19.16
C GLN A 608 5.32 -10.90 18.72
N LEU A 609 4.25 -10.29 19.24
CA LEU A 609 4.00 -8.86 19.16
C LEU A 609 4.52 -8.24 20.46
N ASP A 610 5.54 -7.38 20.38
CA ASP A 610 6.00 -6.61 21.53
C ASP A 610 5.14 -5.35 21.65
N VAL A 611 4.60 -5.10 22.84
CA VAL A 611 3.72 -3.96 23.12
C VAL A 611 4.21 -3.18 24.34
N TYR A 612 4.12 -1.86 24.26
CA TYR A 612 4.52 -0.96 25.35
C TYR A 612 5.97 -1.19 25.83
N GLY A 613 6.86 -1.58 24.90
CA GLY A 613 8.23 -1.98 25.16
C GLY A 613 8.39 -3.29 25.97
N GLN A 614 7.39 -4.17 25.99
CA GLN A 614 7.39 -5.47 26.70
C GLN A 614 7.00 -6.63 25.75
N PRO A 615 7.52 -7.86 25.94
CA PRO A 615 7.12 -9.01 25.15
C PRO A 615 5.67 -9.43 25.38
N GLY A 616 4.84 -9.41 24.32
CA GLY A 616 3.41 -9.76 24.38
C GLY A 616 3.12 -11.24 24.11
N ARG A 617 1.83 -11.56 23.90
CA ARG A 617 1.39 -12.93 23.54
C ARG A 617 1.98 -13.34 22.19
N ALA A 618 2.58 -14.53 22.15
CA ALA A 618 2.98 -15.15 20.89
C ALA A 618 1.82 -15.95 20.26
N LEU A 619 1.70 -15.86 18.94
CA LEU A 619 0.71 -16.51 18.08
C LEU A 619 1.40 -17.37 17.02
N TYR A 620 0.68 -18.25 16.33
CA TYR A 620 1.25 -19.09 15.26
C TYR A 620 0.82 -18.66 13.86
N LEU A 621 1.82 -18.31 13.04
CA LEU A 621 1.71 -18.12 11.60
C LEU A 621 1.88 -19.47 10.88
N ASN A 622 1.03 -19.73 9.88
CA ASN A 622 1.00 -20.96 9.06
C ASN A 622 0.61 -22.28 9.79
N ALA A 623 0.08 -22.24 11.01
CA ALA A 623 -0.46 -23.44 11.65
C ALA A 623 -1.71 -23.98 10.89
N PRO A 624 -1.89 -25.31 10.78
CA PRO A 624 -3.00 -25.94 10.07
C PRO A 624 -4.37 -25.53 10.62
N ASP A 625 -5.34 -25.38 9.72
CA ASP A 625 -6.68 -24.87 9.97
C ASP A 625 -7.73 -25.83 9.41
N ILE A 626 -8.50 -26.49 10.27
CA ILE A 626 -9.70 -27.21 9.85
C ILE A 626 -10.86 -26.22 9.93
N THR A 627 -11.41 -25.85 8.78
CA THR A 627 -12.54 -24.91 8.68
C THR A 627 -13.87 -25.67 8.76
N TRP A 628 -14.00 -26.82 8.11
CA TRP A 628 -15.09 -27.78 8.32
C TRP A 628 -14.66 -29.23 8.07
N ILE A 629 -15.52 -30.20 8.42
CA ILE A 629 -15.35 -31.62 8.12
C ILE A 629 -16.67 -32.17 7.59
N GLN A 630 -16.62 -32.72 6.37
CA GLN A 630 -17.74 -33.39 5.73
C GLN A 630 -17.48 -34.90 5.70
N GLY A 631 -18.45 -35.72 6.08
CA GLY A 631 -18.34 -37.18 6.10
C GLY A 631 -19.14 -37.89 5.02
N ASP A 632 -19.13 -39.23 5.08
CA ASP A 632 -19.98 -40.07 4.25
C ASP A 632 -21.48 -39.85 4.48
N ASP A 633 -21.83 -39.37 5.69
CA ASP A 633 -23.17 -39.06 6.20
C ASP A 633 -23.43 -37.53 6.22
N GLY A 634 -22.80 -36.78 5.31
CA GLY A 634 -23.00 -35.33 5.16
C GLY A 634 -22.13 -34.52 6.10
N LYS A 635 -22.72 -33.81 7.09
CA LYS A 635 -21.95 -33.18 8.18
C LYS A 635 -21.54 -34.17 9.28
N GLU A 636 -22.05 -35.39 9.19
CA GLU A 636 -21.79 -36.49 10.10
C GLU A 636 -21.05 -37.60 9.32
N ALA A 637 -20.52 -38.61 10.02
CA ALA A 637 -19.86 -39.74 9.37
C ALA A 637 -20.19 -41.07 10.07
N THR A 638 -19.87 -42.19 9.42
CA THR A 638 -20.14 -43.52 9.97
C THR A 638 -18.85 -44.28 10.36
N PRO A 639 -18.88 -45.17 11.38
CA PRO A 639 -17.77 -46.08 11.65
C PRO A 639 -17.48 -47.02 10.48
N GLY A 640 -16.43 -46.73 9.71
CA GLY A 640 -16.08 -47.43 8.47
C GLY A 640 -16.27 -46.59 7.20
N GLY A 641 -16.84 -45.39 7.33
CA GLY A 641 -17.00 -44.40 6.28
C GLY A 641 -15.72 -43.59 6.01
N TRP A 642 -15.90 -42.40 5.45
CA TRP A 642 -14.83 -41.46 5.09
C TRP A 642 -15.12 -40.06 5.63
N ILE A 643 -14.08 -39.25 5.77
CA ILE A 643 -14.18 -37.80 6.02
C ILE A 643 -13.28 -37.02 5.08
N ARG A 644 -13.81 -35.92 4.54
CA ARG A 644 -13.08 -34.83 3.90
C ARG A 644 -12.89 -33.73 4.93
N LEU A 645 -11.66 -33.44 5.29
CA LEU A 645 -11.29 -32.28 6.10
C LEU A 645 -10.95 -31.13 5.15
N THR A 646 -11.55 -29.96 5.36
CA THR A 646 -11.31 -28.79 4.49
C THR A 646 -10.94 -27.56 5.32
N GLY A 647 -9.96 -26.79 4.85
CA GLY A 647 -9.51 -25.56 5.48
C GLY A 647 -8.17 -25.10 4.92
N ARG A 648 -7.26 -24.54 5.73
CA ARG A 648 -5.98 -23.98 5.25
C ARG A 648 -4.77 -24.70 5.86
N GLN A 649 -3.64 -24.74 5.14
CA GLN A 649 -2.39 -25.36 5.64
C GLN A 649 -2.53 -26.84 6.03
N LEU A 650 -3.51 -27.56 5.49
CA LEU A 650 -3.75 -28.97 5.88
C LEU A 650 -2.68 -29.93 5.35
N SER A 651 -2.05 -29.59 4.21
CA SER A 651 -0.92 -30.32 3.62
C SER A 651 0.19 -29.34 3.20
N GLU A 652 1.42 -29.82 3.05
CA GLU A 652 2.52 -29.08 2.45
C GLU A 652 3.49 -30.01 1.69
N ASP A 653 4.07 -29.54 0.59
CA ASP A 653 4.95 -30.31 -0.29
C ASP A 653 6.10 -31.01 0.46
N GLY A 654 6.19 -32.33 0.27
CA GLY A 654 7.23 -33.19 0.86
C GLY A 654 6.94 -33.65 2.29
N PHE A 655 5.83 -33.25 2.90
CA PHE A 655 5.42 -33.66 4.25
C PHE A 655 4.15 -34.54 4.18
N THR A 656 3.90 -35.31 5.23
CA THR A 656 2.73 -36.20 5.32
C THR A 656 1.83 -35.71 6.45
N PRO A 657 0.57 -35.31 6.16
CA PRO A 657 -0.34 -34.86 7.20
C PRO A 657 -0.75 -36.01 8.12
N THR A 658 -0.97 -35.71 9.39
CA THR A 658 -1.42 -36.64 10.43
C THR A 658 -2.77 -36.17 10.95
N VAL A 659 -3.78 -37.05 10.89
CA VAL A 659 -5.13 -36.80 11.43
C VAL A 659 -5.34 -37.64 12.68
N VAL A 660 -5.83 -37.03 13.77
CA VAL A 660 -6.16 -37.70 15.03
C VAL A 660 -7.58 -37.37 15.46
N LEU A 661 -8.35 -38.38 15.85
CA LEU A 661 -9.65 -38.22 16.51
C LEU A 661 -9.53 -38.44 18.02
N GLU A 662 -10.09 -37.55 18.83
CA GLU A 662 -10.36 -37.76 20.25
C GLU A 662 -11.83 -38.12 20.43
N ALA A 663 -12.14 -39.29 21.01
CA ALA A 663 -13.50 -39.64 21.41
C ALA A 663 -13.92 -38.86 22.67
N VAL A 664 -14.77 -37.83 22.53
CA VAL A 664 -15.10 -36.85 23.60
C VAL A 664 -15.61 -37.50 24.88
N ALA A 665 -16.32 -38.63 24.78
CA ALA A 665 -16.85 -39.37 25.93
C ALA A 665 -15.79 -40.13 26.75
N THR A 666 -14.54 -40.25 26.26
CA THR A 666 -13.49 -41.08 26.88
C THR A 666 -12.08 -40.48 26.88
N GLY A 667 -11.81 -39.46 26.04
CA GLY A 667 -10.46 -38.96 25.78
C GLY A 667 -9.60 -39.91 24.93
N GLN A 668 -10.15 -41.00 24.38
CA GLN A 668 -9.37 -41.94 23.57
C GLN A 668 -8.97 -41.30 22.24
N LEU A 669 -7.66 -41.15 22.04
CA LEU A 669 -7.06 -40.74 20.77
C LEU A 669 -6.95 -41.92 19.79
N THR A 670 -7.26 -41.65 18.52
CA THR A 670 -7.10 -42.59 17.39
C THR A 670 -6.53 -41.86 16.18
N THR A 671 -5.29 -42.16 15.80
CA THR A 671 -4.68 -41.67 14.56
C THR A 671 -5.28 -42.41 13.36
N LEU A 672 -5.63 -41.69 12.29
CA LEU A 672 -6.07 -42.31 11.05
C LEU A 672 -4.87 -42.88 10.26
N PRO A 673 -4.96 -44.13 9.74
CA PRO A 673 -3.87 -44.76 9.01
C PRO A 673 -3.77 -44.31 7.54
N ASP A 674 -4.92 -44.01 6.93
CA ASP A 674 -5.07 -43.70 5.51
C ASP A 674 -5.60 -42.26 5.39
N VAL A 675 -4.67 -41.33 5.13
CA VAL A 675 -4.91 -39.89 4.93
C VAL A 675 -4.25 -39.50 3.60
N GLU A 676 -5.03 -38.92 2.68
CA GLU A 676 -4.59 -38.49 1.35
C GLU A 676 -4.82 -36.98 1.21
N ALA A 677 -3.78 -36.24 0.83
CA ALA A 677 -3.90 -34.83 0.49
C ALA A 677 -4.41 -34.71 -0.95
N ILE A 678 -5.56 -34.05 -1.13
CA ILE A 678 -6.16 -33.77 -2.43
C ILE A 678 -5.52 -32.51 -3.02
N ASP A 679 -5.32 -31.49 -2.19
CA ASP A 679 -4.56 -30.27 -2.46
C ASP A 679 -4.09 -29.62 -1.14
N ALA A 680 -3.69 -28.34 -1.15
CA ALA A 680 -3.27 -27.57 0.03
C ALA A 680 -4.41 -27.25 1.05
N TYR A 681 -5.66 -27.49 0.65
CA TYR A 681 -6.89 -27.12 1.34
C TYR A 681 -7.75 -28.32 1.78
N ALA A 682 -7.57 -29.49 1.15
CA ALA A 682 -8.43 -30.66 1.31
C ALA A 682 -7.64 -31.96 1.62
N LEU A 683 -8.07 -32.68 2.66
CA LEU A 683 -7.60 -34.05 2.98
C LEU A 683 -8.79 -35.03 2.96
N ASP A 684 -8.68 -36.13 2.23
CA ASP A 684 -9.58 -37.29 2.40
C ASP A 684 -8.95 -38.28 3.40
N ALA A 685 -9.76 -38.86 4.28
CA ALA A 685 -9.31 -39.89 5.22
C ALA A 685 -10.38 -40.96 5.50
N SER A 686 -9.95 -42.21 5.70
CA SER A 686 -10.84 -43.34 5.98
C SER A 686 -11.01 -43.59 7.48
N LEU A 687 -12.25 -43.76 7.95
CA LEU A 687 -12.56 -44.04 9.35
C LEU A 687 -12.50 -45.55 9.67
N PRO A 688 -11.83 -45.97 10.76
CA PRO A 688 -11.86 -47.37 11.19
C PRO A 688 -13.28 -47.84 11.56
N SER A 689 -13.72 -48.96 10.99
CA SER A 689 -15.02 -49.60 11.29
C SER A 689 -15.18 -50.16 12.71
N GLY A 690 -14.15 -50.01 13.56
CA GLY A 690 -14.19 -50.31 14.99
C GLY A 690 -14.43 -49.09 15.89
N LEU A 691 -14.62 -47.89 15.33
CA LEU A 691 -14.97 -46.71 16.11
C LEU A 691 -16.38 -46.83 16.72
N ALA A 692 -16.56 -46.23 17.90
CA ALA A 692 -17.87 -46.13 18.54
C ALA A 692 -18.65 -44.92 17.99
N THR A 693 -19.98 -44.98 17.99
CA THR A 693 -20.82 -43.81 17.70
C THR A 693 -20.77 -42.78 18.84
N GLY A 694 -20.96 -41.51 18.51
CA GLY A 694 -20.86 -40.37 19.43
C GLY A 694 -19.97 -39.24 18.90
N ALA A 695 -19.76 -38.22 19.73
CA ALA A 695 -19.00 -37.04 19.37
C ALA A 695 -17.48 -37.25 19.49
N TYR A 696 -16.75 -36.73 18.52
CA TYR A 696 -15.30 -36.69 18.45
C TYR A 696 -14.81 -35.25 18.22
N ARG A 697 -13.56 -35.00 18.60
CA ARG A 697 -12.77 -33.86 18.10
C ARG A 697 -11.74 -34.37 17.12
N VAL A 698 -11.46 -33.61 16.06
CA VAL A 698 -10.49 -33.96 15.03
C VAL A 698 -9.40 -32.91 14.96
N TYR A 699 -8.15 -33.36 14.91
CA TYR A 699 -6.94 -32.53 14.88
C TYR A 699 -6.10 -32.90 13.66
N VAL A 700 -5.55 -31.89 12.96
CA VAL A 700 -4.59 -32.07 11.87
C VAL A 700 -3.22 -31.52 12.28
N HIS A 701 -2.17 -32.24 11.93
CA HIS A 701 -0.80 -31.73 11.88
C HIS A 701 -0.28 -31.93 10.45
N ASN A 702 0.20 -30.87 9.80
CA ASN A 702 0.62 -30.93 8.38
C ASN A 702 2.04 -31.50 8.17
N GLY A 703 2.76 -31.78 9.26
CA GLY A 703 4.13 -32.29 9.26
C GLY A 703 5.20 -31.26 9.66
N ARG A 704 4.85 -29.96 9.76
CA ARG A 704 5.77 -28.88 10.18
C ARG A 704 5.39 -28.26 11.52
N GLY A 705 6.32 -27.47 12.07
CA GLY A 705 6.10 -26.72 13.31
C GLY A 705 6.15 -27.50 14.63
N GLY A 706 6.53 -28.78 14.59
CA GLY A 706 6.77 -29.58 15.79
C GLY A 706 5.50 -29.88 16.61
N PRO A 707 5.65 -30.37 17.85
CA PRO A 707 4.55 -31.04 18.59
C PRO A 707 3.39 -30.12 18.97
N SER A 708 3.55 -28.79 18.91
CA SER A 708 2.52 -27.80 19.27
C SER A 708 1.75 -27.21 18.08
N ALA A 709 2.13 -27.54 16.84
CA ALA A 709 1.55 -26.96 15.63
C ALA A 709 0.39 -27.81 15.07
N TRP A 710 -0.44 -28.40 15.94
CA TRP A 710 -1.70 -28.98 15.52
C TRP A 710 -2.74 -27.89 15.27
N SER A 711 -3.77 -28.22 14.50
CA SER A 711 -4.97 -27.41 14.36
C SER A 711 -5.72 -27.31 15.69
N GLU A 712 -6.54 -26.27 15.82
CA GLU A 712 -7.66 -26.31 16.76
C GLU A 712 -8.56 -27.53 16.46
N PRO A 713 -9.26 -28.06 17.47
CA PRO A 713 -10.19 -29.17 17.29
C PRO A 713 -11.40 -28.74 16.47
N SER A 714 -11.64 -29.42 15.35
CA SER A 714 -12.96 -29.42 14.71
C SER A 714 -13.84 -30.52 15.29
N ALA A 715 -15.16 -30.33 15.29
CA ALA A 715 -16.12 -31.32 15.81
C ALA A 715 -16.52 -32.32 14.71
N LEU A 716 -16.70 -33.58 15.08
CA LEU A 716 -17.24 -34.62 14.21
C LEU A 716 -18.20 -35.51 15.00
N GLN A 717 -19.40 -35.74 14.48
CA GLN A 717 -20.37 -36.67 15.06
C GLN A 717 -20.35 -37.98 14.27
N LEU A 718 -20.15 -39.12 14.95
CA LEU A 718 -20.25 -40.44 14.34
C LEU A 718 -21.58 -41.12 14.66
N ASN A 719 -22.37 -41.39 13.63
CA ASN A 719 -23.66 -42.04 13.74
C ASN A 719 -23.62 -43.51 13.28
N ALA A 720 -24.68 -44.26 13.57
CA ALA A 720 -24.83 -45.59 13.00
C ALA A 720 -25.20 -45.45 11.51
N PRO A 721 -24.60 -46.21 10.58
CA PRO A 721 -24.95 -46.12 9.17
C PRO A 721 -26.45 -46.30 8.95
N ASP A 722 -27.03 -45.49 8.07
CA ASP A 722 -28.40 -45.71 7.59
C ASP A 722 -28.48 -47.03 6.79
N VAL A 723 -29.56 -47.80 6.99
CA VAL A 723 -29.69 -49.19 6.52
C VAL A 723 -30.90 -49.33 5.61
N TRP A 724 -30.65 -49.12 4.32
CA TRP A 724 -31.67 -49.25 3.27
C TRP A 724 -31.99 -50.73 3.01
N PRO A 725 -33.24 -51.11 2.68
CA PRO A 725 -33.58 -52.47 2.29
C PRO A 725 -32.87 -52.90 1.00
N ASP A 726 -32.21 -54.07 1.03
CA ASP A 726 -31.43 -54.63 -0.09
C ASP A 726 -32.26 -55.51 -1.05
N THR A 727 -33.58 -55.55 -0.87
CA THR A 727 -34.46 -56.43 -1.66
C THR A 727 -34.62 -55.90 -3.09
N VAL A 728 -34.29 -56.75 -4.07
CA VAL A 728 -34.28 -56.40 -5.50
C VAL A 728 -35.60 -56.74 -6.19
N PHE A 729 -36.21 -55.72 -6.80
CA PHE A 729 -37.46 -55.78 -7.56
C PHE A 729 -37.15 -55.60 -9.06
N ASP A 730 -36.84 -56.70 -9.75
CA ASP A 730 -36.62 -56.71 -11.21
C ASP A 730 -37.94 -56.43 -11.95
N VAL A 731 -38.02 -55.30 -12.67
CA VAL A 731 -39.21 -54.88 -13.43
C VAL A 731 -39.68 -55.92 -14.46
N LYS A 732 -38.80 -56.81 -14.95
CA LYS A 732 -39.18 -57.91 -15.87
C LYS A 732 -39.95 -59.02 -15.15
N ALA A 733 -39.80 -59.19 -13.83
CA ALA A 733 -40.65 -60.07 -13.03
C ALA A 733 -42.10 -59.55 -12.91
N TYR A 734 -42.26 -58.22 -12.87
CA TYR A 734 -43.55 -57.52 -12.92
C TYR A 734 -44.12 -57.39 -14.34
N GLY A 735 -43.38 -57.87 -15.34
CA GLY A 735 -43.86 -58.04 -16.71
C GLY A 735 -43.34 -57.02 -17.72
N ALA A 736 -42.40 -56.14 -17.36
CA ALA A 736 -41.75 -55.24 -18.31
C ALA A 736 -41.02 -56.02 -19.43
N LYS A 737 -40.85 -55.39 -20.59
CA LYS A 737 -40.17 -55.97 -21.76
C LYS A 737 -38.76 -55.42 -21.93
N GLY A 738 -38.58 -54.10 -21.79
CA GLY A 738 -37.31 -53.45 -22.08
C GLY A 738 -36.89 -53.58 -23.55
N ASP A 739 -37.84 -53.66 -24.48
CA ASP A 739 -37.61 -53.84 -25.92
C ASP A 739 -37.57 -52.53 -26.74
N GLY A 740 -37.84 -51.40 -26.07
CA GLY A 740 -37.86 -50.06 -26.66
C GLY A 740 -39.15 -49.71 -27.39
N VAL A 741 -40.22 -50.52 -27.26
CA VAL A 741 -41.50 -50.33 -27.94
C VAL A 741 -42.68 -50.52 -27.00
N ALA A 742 -42.71 -51.61 -26.23
CA ALA A 742 -43.80 -51.90 -25.30
C ALA A 742 -43.87 -50.86 -24.18
N ASN A 743 -45.08 -50.39 -23.85
CA ASN A 743 -45.28 -49.55 -22.67
C ASN A 743 -45.11 -50.40 -21.41
N ASP A 744 -44.04 -50.13 -20.67
CA ASP A 744 -43.63 -50.87 -19.47
C ASP A 744 -44.14 -50.21 -18.18
N SER A 745 -44.82 -49.05 -18.24
CA SER A 745 -45.24 -48.28 -17.05
C SER A 745 -46.05 -49.06 -16.04
N ALA A 746 -46.98 -49.92 -16.46
CA ALA A 746 -47.77 -50.73 -15.52
C ALA A 746 -46.89 -51.68 -14.68
N ALA A 747 -45.87 -52.30 -15.28
CA ALA A 747 -44.95 -53.18 -14.58
C ALA A 747 -43.98 -52.43 -13.66
N VAL A 748 -43.62 -51.18 -14.01
CA VAL A 748 -42.81 -50.31 -13.14
C VAL A 748 -43.63 -49.83 -11.93
N LEU A 749 -44.89 -49.44 -12.13
CA LEU A 749 -45.78 -49.04 -11.04
C LEU A 749 -46.14 -50.21 -10.10
N ASP A 750 -46.41 -51.42 -10.64
CA ASP A 750 -46.64 -52.62 -9.82
C ASP A 750 -45.38 -53.00 -9.01
N ALA A 751 -44.18 -52.72 -9.52
CA ALA A 751 -42.93 -52.91 -8.78
C ALA A 751 -42.72 -51.84 -7.69
N LEU A 752 -42.99 -50.57 -7.98
CA LEU A 752 -42.91 -49.46 -7.03
C LEU A 752 -43.89 -49.63 -5.86
N ALA A 753 -45.14 -50.05 -6.12
CA ALA A 753 -46.11 -50.37 -5.08
C ALA A 753 -45.68 -51.57 -4.21
N ALA A 754 -44.89 -52.51 -4.77
CA ALA A 754 -44.31 -53.62 -4.01
C ALA A 754 -43.10 -53.19 -3.16
N ILE A 755 -42.33 -52.18 -3.59
CA ILE A 755 -41.25 -51.53 -2.84
C ILE A 755 -41.83 -50.72 -1.67
N GLU A 756 -42.86 -49.90 -1.91
CA GLU A 756 -43.58 -49.15 -0.87
C GLU A 756 -44.12 -50.10 0.20
N ALA A 757 -44.78 -51.19 -0.20
CA ALA A 757 -45.31 -52.22 0.71
C ALA A 757 -44.22 -53.02 1.46
N ALA A 758 -42.96 -52.95 1.02
CA ALA A 758 -41.81 -53.52 1.71
C ALA A 758 -41.07 -52.51 2.61
N GLY A 759 -41.36 -51.21 2.48
CA GLY A 759 -40.67 -50.13 3.19
C GLY A 759 -39.35 -49.68 2.56
N GLY A 760 -39.17 -49.91 1.25
CA GLY A 760 -37.95 -49.59 0.50
C GLY A 760 -37.39 -50.79 -0.27
N GLY A 761 -36.36 -50.56 -1.09
CA GLY A 761 -35.75 -51.60 -1.93
C GLY A 761 -35.07 -51.09 -3.20
N GLU A 762 -34.55 -52.02 -4.00
CA GLU A 762 -33.94 -51.71 -5.30
C GLU A 762 -34.93 -51.98 -6.45
N LEU A 763 -35.38 -50.91 -7.13
CA LEU A 763 -36.08 -51.00 -8.41
C LEU A 763 -35.06 -51.27 -9.52
N TYR A 764 -34.91 -52.54 -9.90
CA TYR A 764 -33.87 -52.96 -10.85
C TYR A 764 -34.37 -53.05 -12.29
N PHE A 765 -33.63 -52.39 -13.19
CA PHE A 765 -33.81 -52.42 -14.63
C PHE A 765 -32.63 -53.16 -15.31
N PRO A 766 -32.70 -54.50 -15.50
CA PRO A 766 -31.71 -55.23 -16.29
C PRO A 766 -31.60 -54.69 -17.71
N ARG A 767 -30.53 -54.98 -18.45
CA ARG A 767 -30.30 -54.48 -19.81
C ARG A 767 -31.54 -54.48 -20.71
N GLY A 768 -31.81 -53.33 -21.32
CA GLY A 768 -33.00 -53.07 -22.11
C GLY A 768 -33.23 -51.59 -22.38
N ARG A 769 -34.25 -51.29 -23.18
CA ARG A 769 -34.80 -49.95 -23.39
C ARG A 769 -36.26 -49.96 -22.91
N TYR A 770 -36.54 -49.31 -21.79
CA TYR A 770 -37.86 -49.33 -21.16
C TYR A 770 -38.62 -48.07 -21.53
N HIS A 771 -39.84 -48.23 -22.03
CA HIS A 771 -40.67 -47.14 -22.53
C HIS A 771 -41.81 -46.87 -21.57
N LEU A 772 -41.87 -45.65 -21.03
CA LEU A 772 -42.87 -45.19 -20.07
C LEU A 772 -43.73 -44.07 -20.66
N THR A 773 -44.98 -43.94 -20.19
CA THR A 773 -45.93 -42.89 -20.64
C THR A 773 -46.55 -42.09 -19.49
N VAL A 774 -46.07 -42.30 -18.27
CA VAL A 774 -46.50 -41.60 -17.04
C VAL A 774 -45.28 -41.27 -16.18
N PRO A 775 -45.29 -40.20 -15.37
CA PRO A 775 -44.27 -39.98 -14.34
C PRO A 775 -44.26 -41.12 -13.31
N ILE A 776 -43.20 -41.22 -12.53
CA ILE A 776 -43.07 -42.18 -11.43
C ILE A 776 -42.70 -41.47 -10.12
N GLU A 777 -43.24 -41.95 -9.02
CA GLU A 777 -42.88 -41.57 -7.66
C GLU A 777 -41.98 -42.66 -7.06
N LEU A 778 -40.87 -42.28 -6.43
CA LEU A 778 -39.95 -43.17 -5.73
C LEU A 778 -40.26 -43.14 -4.23
N PRO A 779 -40.72 -44.26 -3.62
CA PRO A 779 -40.88 -44.35 -2.17
C PRO A 779 -39.56 -44.10 -1.42
N VAL A 780 -39.66 -43.70 -0.16
CA VAL A 780 -38.50 -43.59 0.73
C VAL A 780 -37.71 -44.90 0.81
N TYR A 781 -36.38 -44.81 0.92
CA TYR A 781 -35.42 -45.91 0.85
C TYR A 781 -35.43 -46.70 -0.48
N THR A 782 -35.76 -46.05 -1.61
CA THR A 782 -35.75 -46.68 -2.95
C THR A 782 -34.48 -46.35 -3.73
N THR A 783 -33.79 -47.38 -4.24
CA THR A 783 -32.74 -47.23 -5.27
C THR A 783 -33.27 -47.67 -6.64
N MET A 784 -33.40 -46.75 -7.58
CA MET A 784 -33.60 -47.05 -9.01
C MET A 784 -32.25 -47.38 -9.64
N ARG A 785 -32.03 -48.64 -10.08
CA ARG A 785 -30.72 -49.07 -10.63
C ARG A 785 -30.82 -49.74 -12.00
N GLY A 786 -29.89 -49.38 -12.90
CA GLY A 786 -29.69 -50.06 -14.19
C GLY A 786 -28.64 -51.19 -14.15
N GLU A 787 -28.47 -51.91 -15.27
CA GLU A 787 -27.34 -52.85 -15.45
C GLU A 787 -26.03 -52.11 -15.69
N SER A 788 -26.10 -51.03 -16.48
CA SER A 788 -25.14 -49.92 -16.51
C SER A 788 -25.72 -48.78 -17.35
N GLN A 789 -25.16 -47.56 -17.21
CA GLN A 789 -25.53 -46.41 -18.05
C GLN A 789 -25.39 -46.65 -19.56
N GLN A 790 -24.60 -47.65 -20.01
CA GLN A 790 -24.49 -48.03 -21.42
C GLN A 790 -25.41 -49.18 -21.86
N LEU A 791 -26.08 -49.87 -20.91
CA LEU A 791 -26.86 -51.09 -21.17
C LEU A 791 -28.35 -50.97 -20.81
N THR A 792 -28.70 -50.07 -19.89
CA THR A 792 -30.09 -49.77 -19.51
C THR A 792 -30.44 -48.33 -19.86
N GLU A 793 -31.48 -48.16 -20.67
CA GLU A 793 -32.13 -46.87 -20.93
C GLU A 793 -33.60 -46.93 -20.52
N VAL A 794 -34.08 -45.96 -19.74
CA VAL A 794 -35.51 -45.72 -19.48
C VAL A 794 -35.89 -44.42 -20.16
N PHE A 795 -36.99 -44.40 -20.91
CA PHE A 795 -37.42 -43.19 -21.61
C PHE A 795 -38.93 -42.96 -21.59
N TRP A 796 -39.31 -41.69 -21.48
CA TRP A 796 -40.67 -41.20 -21.48
C TRP A 796 -41.05 -40.64 -22.87
N SER A 797 -42.21 -41.04 -23.39
CA SER A 797 -42.76 -40.51 -24.65
C SER A 797 -43.89 -39.51 -24.39
N PRO A 798 -43.66 -38.19 -24.50
CA PRO A 798 -44.65 -37.17 -24.11
C PRO A 798 -45.71 -36.88 -25.19
N PHE A 799 -46.01 -37.85 -26.07
CA PHE A 799 -47.02 -37.68 -27.12
C PHE A 799 -48.45 -37.53 -26.57
N GLU A 800 -48.63 -37.74 -25.25
CA GLU A 800 -49.90 -37.62 -24.53
C GLU A 800 -49.95 -36.38 -23.60
N TRP A 801 -48.90 -35.55 -23.53
CA TRP A 801 -48.84 -34.34 -22.68
C TRP A 801 -48.97 -33.05 -23.50
N ASP A 802 -49.85 -32.13 -23.06
CA ASP A 802 -49.99 -30.78 -23.64
C ASP A 802 -48.86 -29.87 -23.17
N TYR A 803 -48.45 -28.92 -24.00
CA TYR A 803 -47.36 -28.00 -23.69
C TYR A 803 -47.68 -27.05 -22.52
N ASN A 804 -48.96 -26.90 -22.15
CA ASN A 804 -49.41 -26.11 -20.99
C ASN A 804 -49.83 -26.97 -19.79
N ASP A 805 -49.67 -28.29 -19.85
CA ASP A 805 -50.15 -29.27 -18.86
C ASP A 805 -49.11 -30.41 -18.73
N LEU A 806 -47.88 -30.03 -18.38
CA LEU A 806 -46.78 -30.96 -18.11
C LEU A 806 -46.82 -31.45 -16.64
N PRO A 807 -46.35 -32.67 -16.34
CA PRO A 807 -46.16 -33.10 -14.96
C PRO A 807 -45.04 -32.28 -14.29
N GLU A 808 -45.11 -32.12 -12.96
CA GLU A 808 -44.15 -31.31 -12.21
C GLU A 808 -42.74 -31.89 -12.31
N ALA A 809 -42.58 -33.21 -12.19
CA ALA A 809 -41.44 -33.93 -12.75
C ALA A 809 -41.81 -35.24 -13.47
N VAL A 810 -40.82 -35.91 -14.09
CA VAL A 810 -40.99 -37.29 -14.61
C VAL A 810 -40.53 -38.36 -13.61
N ILE A 811 -39.68 -37.98 -12.65
CA ILE A 811 -39.33 -38.74 -11.45
C ILE A 811 -39.49 -37.80 -10.24
N GLU A 812 -40.34 -38.20 -9.30
CA GLU A 812 -40.57 -37.50 -8.02
C GLU A 812 -40.20 -38.44 -6.86
N GLY A 813 -39.88 -37.91 -5.69
CA GLY A 813 -39.66 -38.68 -4.46
C GLY A 813 -39.33 -37.76 -3.29
N SER A 814 -39.81 -38.02 -2.08
CA SER A 814 -39.69 -37.04 -0.98
C SER A 814 -38.24 -36.84 -0.52
N HIS A 815 -37.64 -37.91 0.00
CA HIS A 815 -36.30 -37.98 0.57
C HIS A 815 -35.79 -39.43 0.56
N HIS A 816 -34.50 -39.64 0.83
CA HIS A 816 -33.88 -40.98 0.94
C HIS A 816 -34.12 -41.86 -0.30
N PHE A 817 -33.75 -41.37 -1.50
CA PHE A 817 -33.85 -42.15 -2.75
C PHE A 817 -32.58 -42.05 -3.60
N ALA A 818 -32.36 -43.00 -4.50
CA ALA A 818 -31.18 -43.00 -5.36
C ALA A 818 -31.45 -43.44 -6.79
N ILE A 819 -30.66 -42.92 -7.73
CA ILE A 819 -30.70 -43.21 -9.16
C ILE A 819 -29.28 -43.60 -9.57
N ARG A 820 -29.07 -44.87 -9.94
CA ARG A 820 -27.73 -45.44 -10.15
C ARG A 820 -27.58 -46.19 -11.48
N ASP A 821 -26.42 -46.04 -12.11
CA ASP A 821 -25.95 -46.91 -13.22
C ASP A 821 -26.95 -47.04 -14.40
N ILE A 822 -27.54 -45.92 -14.83
CA ILE A 822 -28.71 -45.92 -15.74
C ILE A 822 -28.72 -44.71 -16.69
N SER A 823 -29.22 -44.89 -17.92
CA SER A 823 -29.59 -43.78 -18.81
C SER A 823 -31.08 -43.47 -18.71
N LEU A 824 -31.43 -42.19 -18.59
CA LEU A 824 -32.79 -41.68 -18.46
C LEU A 824 -33.02 -40.61 -19.54
N ARG A 825 -34.13 -40.69 -20.30
CA ARG A 825 -34.49 -39.71 -21.33
C ARG A 825 -35.95 -39.29 -21.28
N ALA A 826 -36.22 -38.01 -21.35
CA ALA A 826 -37.56 -37.48 -21.49
C ALA A 826 -37.52 -36.31 -22.46
N SER A 827 -38.59 -36.15 -23.23
CA SER A 827 -38.92 -34.87 -23.82
C SER A 827 -40.17 -34.29 -23.15
N ARG A 828 -40.33 -32.96 -23.19
CA ARG A 828 -41.40 -32.23 -22.48
C ARG A 828 -41.59 -32.64 -21.01
N ALA A 829 -40.51 -32.68 -20.24
CA ALA A 829 -40.59 -32.72 -18.78
C ALA A 829 -40.78 -31.30 -18.22
N GLY A 830 -41.34 -31.18 -17.02
CA GLY A 830 -41.14 -30.02 -16.15
C GLY A 830 -39.71 -30.07 -15.57
N HIS A 831 -39.59 -30.42 -14.30
CA HIS A 831 -38.34 -30.96 -13.76
C HIS A 831 -38.10 -32.38 -14.31
N PHE A 832 -36.85 -32.87 -14.36
CA PHE A 832 -36.62 -34.29 -14.65
C PHE A 832 -36.70 -35.13 -13.36
N VAL A 833 -35.83 -34.81 -12.39
CA VAL A 833 -35.85 -35.37 -11.03
C VAL A 833 -36.21 -34.26 -10.05
N LEU A 834 -37.21 -34.48 -9.22
CA LEU A 834 -37.65 -33.58 -8.15
C LEU A 834 -37.64 -34.29 -6.80
N GLY A 835 -37.14 -33.60 -5.77
CA GLY A 835 -37.28 -33.98 -4.37
C GLY A 835 -37.67 -32.80 -3.49
N GLU A 836 -37.93 -33.05 -2.20
CA GLU A 836 -38.40 -32.01 -1.28
C GLU A 836 -37.38 -30.86 -1.10
N GLU A 837 -37.90 -29.63 -1.05
CA GLU A 837 -37.11 -28.43 -0.75
C GLU A 837 -37.57 -27.81 0.59
N GLY A 838 -36.79 -27.99 1.65
CA GLY A 838 -36.92 -27.22 2.89
C GLY A 838 -37.83 -27.81 3.99
N THR A 839 -38.18 -29.10 3.93
CA THR A 839 -38.58 -29.87 5.11
C THR A 839 -37.35 -30.25 5.96
N GLU A 840 -37.56 -30.83 7.14
CA GLU A 840 -36.45 -31.24 8.05
C GLU A 840 -35.77 -32.54 7.59
N ASP A 841 -36.54 -33.41 6.92
CA ASP A 841 -36.12 -34.72 6.39
C ASP A 841 -35.61 -34.65 4.93
N ALA A 842 -35.71 -33.50 4.27
CA ALA A 842 -35.31 -33.30 2.88
C ALA A 842 -33.86 -33.74 2.61
N GLY A 843 -33.67 -34.40 1.46
CA GLY A 843 -32.36 -34.83 0.99
C GLY A 843 -32.13 -36.34 1.10
N TYR A 844 -30.89 -36.73 1.40
CA TYR A 844 -30.39 -38.11 1.36
C TYR A 844 -30.55 -38.71 -0.05
N VAL A 845 -30.29 -37.90 -1.08
CA VAL A 845 -30.51 -38.24 -2.48
C VAL A 845 -29.19 -38.48 -3.21
N THR A 846 -29.05 -39.64 -3.87
CA THR A 846 -27.85 -39.99 -4.64
C THR A 846 -28.16 -40.21 -6.13
N ILE A 847 -27.55 -39.42 -7.01
CA ILE A 847 -27.51 -39.63 -8.46
C ILE A 847 -26.08 -40.00 -8.84
N GLU A 848 -25.87 -41.22 -9.32
CA GLU A 848 -24.52 -41.81 -9.40
C GLU A 848 -24.33 -42.63 -10.69
N ARG A 849 -23.30 -42.31 -11.47
CA ARG A 849 -23.03 -42.91 -12.80
C ARG A 849 -24.26 -42.90 -13.72
N ALA A 850 -25.12 -41.88 -13.61
CA ALA A 850 -26.35 -41.75 -14.38
C ALA A 850 -26.15 -40.85 -15.61
N ARG A 851 -27.00 -41.01 -16.63
CA ARG A 851 -27.10 -40.06 -17.76
C ARG A 851 -28.54 -39.58 -17.89
N ILE A 852 -28.80 -38.31 -17.63
CA ILE A 852 -30.14 -37.74 -17.64
C ILE A 852 -30.25 -36.71 -18.76
N PHE A 853 -31.16 -36.93 -19.71
CA PHE A 853 -31.36 -36.07 -20.88
C PHE A 853 -32.80 -35.54 -20.91
N SER A 854 -32.95 -34.23 -20.69
CA SER A 854 -34.22 -33.50 -20.77
C SER A 854 -34.25 -32.61 -22.01
N ASP A 855 -35.27 -32.78 -22.87
CA ASP A 855 -35.50 -31.91 -24.04
C ASP A 855 -36.97 -31.44 -24.15
N PRO A 856 -37.33 -30.21 -23.76
CA PRO A 856 -38.69 -29.70 -23.91
C PRO A 856 -39.08 -29.43 -25.38
N TYR A 857 -38.12 -29.45 -26.32
CA TYR A 857 -38.27 -28.93 -27.69
C TYR A 857 -38.17 -30.01 -28.79
N MET A 858 -38.53 -31.27 -28.50
CA MET A 858 -38.53 -32.33 -29.53
C MET A 858 -39.52 -32.06 -30.67
N GLY A 859 -38.98 -31.55 -31.77
CA GLY A 859 -39.64 -31.41 -33.07
C GLY A 859 -38.71 -30.74 -34.07
N HIS A 860 -38.95 -30.90 -35.37
CA HIS A 860 -38.39 -29.95 -36.33
C HIS A 860 -39.01 -28.58 -36.03
N VAL A 861 -38.18 -27.58 -35.76
CA VAL A 861 -38.54 -26.16 -35.86
C VAL A 861 -38.53 -25.83 -37.36
N PRO A 862 -39.68 -25.76 -38.07
CA PRO A 862 -39.69 -25.35 -39.47
C PRO A 862 -39.12 -23.94 -39.62
N PHE A 863 -38.38 -23.72 -40.71
CA PHE A 863 -37.58 -22.51 -40.95
C PHE A 863 -38.43 -21.23 -41.09
N ASP A 864 -39.71 -21.39 -41.46
CA ASP A 864 -40.76 -20.38 -41.28
C ASP A 864 -41.50 -20.66 -39.96
N LEU A 865 -41.14 -19.96 -38.89
CA LEU A 865 -41.88 -20.00 -37.62
C LEU A 865 -42.19 -18.60 -37.09
N SER A 866 -43.34 -18.50 -36.43
CA SER A 866 -44.03 -17.24 -36.21
C SER A 866 -43.98 -16.80 -34.75
N VAL A 867 -44.36 -15.54 -34.53
CA VAL A 867 -44.56 -14.93 -33.21
C VAL A 867 -45.42 -15.81 -32.29
N ALA A 868 -46.30 -16.67 -32.82
CA ALA A 868 -47.11 -17.58 -32.00
C ALA A 868 -46.26 -18.56 -31.16
N LEU A 869 -45.28 -19.26 -31.75
CA LEU A 869 -44.44 -20.19 -30.98
C LEU A 869 -43.52 -19.44 -30.01
N GLN A 870 -43.06 -18.24 -30.37
CA GLN A 870 -42.32 -17.37 -29.45
C GLN A 870 -43.20 -17.00 -28.25
N THR A 871 -44.46 -16.57 -28.49
CA THR A 871 -45.44 -16.31 -27.43
C THR A 871 -45.72 -17.55 -26.59
N GLU A 872 -45.84 -18.74 -27.19
CA GLU A 872 -46.05 -20.00 -26.47
C GLU A 872 -44.84 -20.36 -25.59
N VAL A 873 -43.61 -20.18 -26.07
CA VAL A 873 -42.37 -20.38 -25.29
C VAL A 873 -42.23 -19.33 -24.18
N GLU A 874 -42.58 -18.08 -24.43
CA GLU A 874 -42.56 -16.99 -23.44
C GLU A 874 -43.64 -17.15 -22.37
N GLN A 875 -44.87 -17.55 -22.75
CA GLN A 875 -45.94 -17.90 -21.81
C GLN A 875 -45.59 -19.14 -21.00
N PHE A 876 -45.03 -20.17 -21.62
CA PHE A 876 -44.58 -21.37 -20.94
C PHE A 876 -43.49 -21.07 -19.90
N ARG A 877 -42.50 -20.21 -20.24
CA ARG A 877 -41.48 -19.72 -19.29
C ARG A 877 -42.09 -18.92 -18.14
N ALA A 878 -43.06 -18.06 -18.42
CA ALA A 878 -43.77 -17.27 -17.42
C ALA A 878 -44.65 -18.13 -16.48
N ASN A 879 -45.30 -19.17 -17.01
CA ASN A 879 -46.13 -20.10 -16.24
C ASN A 879 -45.29 -21.00 -15.30
N HIS A 880 -44.11 -21.42 -15.74
CA HIS A 880 -43.21 -22.31 -14.98
C HIS A 880 -42.03 -21.55 -14.33
N GLY A 881 -42.16 -20.25 -14.06
CA GLY A 881 -41.21 -19.48 -13.25
C GLY A 881 -39.75 -19.44 -13.73
N ASN A 882 -39.50 -19.70 -15.02
CA ASN A 882 -38.19 -20.04 -15.60
C ASN A 882 -37.49 -21.31 -15.04
N SER A 883 -38.07 -22.08 -14.12
CA SER A 883 -37.41 -23.24 -13.49
C SER A 883 -37.67 -24.56 -14.22
N LEU A 884 -36.96 -24.80 -15.33
CA LEU A 884 -36.80 -26.16 -15.90
C LEU A 884 -35.44 -26.74 -15.53
N ASP A 885 -35.45 -27.68 -14.60
CA ASP A 885 -34.22 -28.22 -13.99
C ASP A 885 -34.12 -29.73 -14.22
N VAL A 886 -32.95 -30.22 -14.61
CA VAL A 886 -32.74 -31.68 -14.73
C VAL A 886 -32.76 -32.34 -13.34
N VAL A 887 -32.20 -31.69 -12.33
CA VAL A 887 -32.24 -32.16 -10.94
C VAL A 887 -32.65 -30.99 -10.04
N ARG A 888 -33.73 -31.14 -9.27
CA ARG A 888 -34.17 -30.18 -8.27
C ARG A 888 -34.34 -30.87 -6.92
N LEU A 889 -33.52 -30.50 -5.95
CA LEU A 889 -33.42 -31.18 -4.65
C LEU A 889 -33.13 -30.16 -3.55
N GLY A 890 -33.44 -30.49 -2.30
CA GLY A 890 -33.01 -29.69 -1.15
C GLY A 890 -32.63 -30.53 0.08
N GLY A 891 -32.06 -29.85 1.07
CA GLY A 891 -31.66 -30.46 2.34
C GLY A 891 -30.35 -31.26 2.30
N LYS A 892 -30.28 -32.32 3.11
CA LYS A 892 -29.04 -32.99 3.53
C LYS A 892 -28.49 -33.96 2.51
N GLN A 893 -27.18 -34.24 2.57
CA GLN A 893 -26.53 -35.39 1.91
C GLN A 893 -26.87 -35.55 0.41
N ILE A 894 -26.93 -34.47 -0.35
CA ILE A 894 -27.19 -34.55 -1.80
C ILE A 894 -25.90 -34.94 -2.51
N ARG A 895 -25.93 -36.07 -3.24
CA ARG A 895 -24.77 -36.63 -3.96
C ARG A 895 -25.08 -36.70 -5.46
N ILE A 896 -24.30 -36.00 -6.28
CA ILE A 896 -24.37 -36.07 -7.75
C ILE A 896 -22.96 -36.42 -8.24
N ILE A 897 -22.74 -37.67 -8.64
CA ILE A 897 -21.40 -38.24 -8.84
C ILE A 897 -21.28 -38.97 -10.19
N ASP A 898 -20.17 -38.75 -10.90
CA ASP A 898 -19.78 -39.44 -12.15
C ASP A 898 -20.89 -39.43 -13.25
N SER A 899 -21.74 -38.40 -13.25
CA SER A 899 -22.99 -38.37 -14.02
C SER A 899 -23.00 -37.32 -15.14
N GLU A 900 -23.86 -37.55 -16.14
CA GLU A 900 -24.06 -36.68 -17.31
C GLU A 900 -25.46 -36.06 -17.23
N LEU A 901 -25.59 -34.77 -16.92
CA LEU A 901 -26.89 -34.07 -16.90
C LEU A 901 -26.99 -33.14 -18.11
N THR A 902 -27.98 -33.38 -18.97
CA THR A 902 -28.27 -32.59 -20.17
C THR A 902 -29.65 -31.95 -20.08
N GLY A 903 -29.74 -30.62 -20.19
CA GLY A 903 -31.02 -29.92 -20.08
C GLY A 903 -31.08 -28.51 -20.67
N PRO A 904 -32.29 -28.01 -20.96
CA PRO A 904 -32.53 -26.77 -21.69
C PRO A 904 -32.15 -25.50 -20.91
N TYR A 905 -32.10 -25.59 -19.58
CA TYR A 905 -31.89 -24.46 -18.70
C TYR A 905 -30.91 -24.82 -17.56
N ARG A 906 -31.35 -25.31 -16.40
CA ARG A 906 -30.41 -25.69 -15.33
C ARG A 906 -30.09 -27.18 -15.31
N PRO A 907 -28.81 -27.58 -15.12
CA PRO A 907 -28.47 -28.97 -14.85
C PRO A 907 -28.92 -29.35 -13.43
N PHE A 908 -28.85 -28.42 -12.48
CA PHE A 908 -29.42 -28.58 -11.14
C PHE A 908 -29.86 -27.26 -10.49
N GLN A 909 -30.84 -27.36 -9.59
CA GLN A 909 -31.05 -26.47 -8.45
C GLN A 909 -30.91 -27.28 -7.15
N LEU A 910 -30.05 -26.84 -6.24
CA LEU A 910 -29.90 -27.43 -4.90
C LEU A 910 -30.24 -26.37 -3.83
N ALA A 911 -31.33 -26.56 -3.08
CA ALA A 911 -31.88 -25.58 -2.15
C ALA A 911 -31.68 -25.97 -0.67
N ARG A 912 -31.08 -25.09 0.14
CA ARG A 912 -30.61 -25.38 1.51
C ARG A 912 -29.82 -26.70 1.56
N ALA A 913 -28.88 -26.84 0.63
CA ALA A 913 -28.06 -28.04 0.49
C ALA A 913 -27.06 -28.13 1.64
N GLU A 914 -27.10 -29.23 2.40
CA GLU A 914 -26.29 -29.42 3.61
C GLU A 914 -25.42 -30.67 3.49
N GLY A 915 -24.08 -30.53 3.51
CA GLY A 915 -23.16 -31.66 3.36
C GLY A 915 -23.23 -32.32 1.98
N ALA A 916 -23.32 -31.53 0.91
CA ALA A 916 -23.52 -32.02 -0.47
C ALA A 916 -22.20 -32.32 -1.21
N VAL A 917 -22.23 -33.30 -2.12
CA VAL A 917 -21.09 -33.70 -2.95
C VAL A 917 -21.50 -33.76 -4.42
N VAL A 918 -20.95 -32.85 -5.24
CA VAL A 918 -21.19 -32.78 -6.68
C VAL A 918 -19.85 -32.94 -7.40
N ARG A 919 -19.55 -34.18 -7.85
CA ARG A 919 -18.20 -34.55 -8.32
C ARG A 919 -18.14 -35.31 -9.65
N GLY A 920 -17.14 -34.99 -10.47
CA GLY A 920 -16.79 -35.77 -11.66
C GLY A 920 -17.83 -35.77 -12.78
N ASN A 921 -18.78 -34.83 -12.72
CA ASN A 921 -19.92 -34.80 -13.64
C ASN A 921 -19.59 -34.07 -14.94
N THR A 922 -20.39 -34.30 -15.98
CA THR A 922 -20.48 -33.40 -17.14
C THR A 922 -21.87 -32.78 -17.22
N PHE A 923 -21.91 -31.44 -17.23
CA PHE A 923 -23.14 -30.66 -17.28
C PHE A 923 -23.29 -30.01 -18.66
N TYR A 924 -24.23 -30.51 -19.46
CA TYR A 924 -24.61 -29.94 -20.75
C TYR A 924 -25.87 -29.08 -20.57
N HIS A 925 -25.71 -27.76 -20.41
CA HIS A 925 -26.82 -26.89 -20.01
C HIS A 925 -27.01 -25.64 -20.88
N GLY A 926 -28.24 -25.15 -20.94
CA GLY A 926 -28.64 -23.98 -21.72
C GLY A 926 -28.84 -22.68 -20.94
N GLY A 927 -28.75 -22.73 -19.60
CA GLY A 927 -29.07 -21.65 -18.68
C GLY A 927 -28.06 -21.52 -17.53
N TRP A 928 -28.55 -21.51 -16.28
CA TRP A 928 -27.76 -21.28 -15.05
C TRP A 928 -27.37 -22.62 -14.38
N TYR A 929 -26.61 -22.63 -13.27
CA TYR A 929 -26.60 -23.71 -12.26
C TYR A 929 -26.59 -23.10 -10.85
N SER A 930 -27.41 -23.58 -9.91
CA SER A 930 -27.64 -22.83 -8.66
C SER A 930 -27.69 -23.67 -7.40
N PHE A 931 -26.88 -23.26 -6.43
CA PHE A 931 -27.04 -23.57 -5.01
C PHE A 931 -27.79 -22.40 -4.35
N HIS A 932 -28.66 -22.64 -3.38
CA HIS A 932 -29.37 -21.58 -2.65
C HIS A 932 -29.25 -21.75 -1.14
N GLY A 933 -28.46 -20.90 -0.48
CA GLY A 933 -28.23 -20.95 0.97
C GLY A 933 -27.62 -22.28 1.41
N ALA A 934 -26.50 -22.66 0.79
CA ALA A 934 -25.88 -23.97 0.98
C ALA A 934 -24.75 -23.93 2.03
N ASP A 935 -24.54 -25.05 2.72
CA ASP A 935 -23.61 -25.20 3.84
C ASP A 935 -22.86 -26.53 3.69
N GLU A 936 -21.53 -26.47 3.62
CA GLU A 936 -20.63 -27.61 3.41
C GLU A 936 -20.90 -28.32 2.07
N VAL A 937 -20.40 -27.73 0.99
CA VAL A 937 -20.56 -28.24 -0.38
C VAL A 937 -19.21 -28.48 -1.04
N ILE A 938 -18.97 -29.72 -1.46
CA ILE A 938 -17.91 -30.08 -2.40
C ILE A 938 -18.47 -30.00 -3.83
N PHE A 939 -17.92 -29.12 -4.65
CA PHE A 939 -18.14 -29.05 -6.10
C PHE A 939 -16.79 -29.22 -6.79
N GLU A 940 -16.38 -30.48 -7.02
CA GLU A 940 -15.03 -30.80 -7.50
C GLU A 940 -14.98 -31.61 -8.81
N ASP A 941 -13.97 -31.37 -9.64
CA ASP A 941 -13.65 -32.14 -10.86
C ASP A 941 -14.78 -32.21 -11.92
N ASN A 942 -15.71 -31.24 -11.95
CA ASN A 942 -16.82 -31.22 -12.90
C ASN A 942 -16.46 -30.49 -14.22
N ASN A 943 -17.11 -30.88 -15.32
CA ASN A 943 -16.95 -30.27 -16.65
C ASN A 943 -18.25 -29.60 -17.10
N ILE A 944 -18.24 -28.27 -17.21
CA ILE A 944 -19.40 -27.43 -17.53
C ILE A 944 -19.33 -27.05 -19.02
N VAL A 945 -20.33 -27.50 -19.78
CA VAL A 945 -20.37 -27.37 -21.23
C VAL A 945 -21.69 -26.71 -21.70
N PRO A 946 -21.62 -25.62 -22.48
CA PRO A 946 -22.80 -24.91 -22.94
C PRO A 946 -23.47 -25.62 -24.12
N LEU A 947 -24.80 -25.75 -24.05
CA LEU A 947 -25.63 -26.18 -25.19
C LEU A 947 -25.95 -25.06 -26.17
N SER A 948 -25.78 -23.79 -25.77
CA SER A 948 -26.12 -22.64 -26.63
C SER A 948 -25.28 -21.40 -26.34
N MET A 949 -25.34 -20.40 -27.22
CA MET A 949 -24.75 -19.09 -26.96
C MET A 949 -25.47 -18.29 -25.86
N TRP A 950 -26.60 -18.78 -25.34
CA TRP A 950 -27.32 -18.19 -24.20
C TRP A 950 -26.97 -18.82 -22.85
N THR A 951 -26.11 -19.85 -22.83
CA THR A 951 -25.67 -20.46 -21.56
C THR A 951 -24.80 -19.49 -20.76
N THR A 952 -25.17 -19.28 -19.50
CA THR A 952 -24.40 -18.53 -18.48
C THR A 952 -23.78 -19.52 -17.48
N GLY A 953 -23.00 -19.07 -16.49
CA GLY A 953 -22.49 -19.96 -15.44
C GLY A 953 -23.51 -20.19 -14.34
N GLY A 954 -23.13 -19.95 -13.09
CA GLY A 954 -23.96 -20.25 -11.93
C GLY A 954 -23.66 -19.38 -10.73
N GLY A 955 -24.13 -19.80 -9.55
CA GLY A 955 -23.88 -19.04 -8.33
C GLY A 955 -24.52 -19.61 -7.07
N PHE A 956 -24.19 -18.97 -5.96
CA PHE A 956 -24.65 -19.28 -4.61
C PHE A 956 -25.75 -18.29 -4.21
N GLY A 957 -26.95 -18.55 -4.71
CA GLY A 957 -28.14 -17.74 -4.46
C GLY A 957 -28.57 -17.74 -2.99
N LYS A 958 -29.44 -16.80 -2.63
CA LYS A 958 -29.76 -16.47 -1.24
C LYS A 958 -31.24 -16.64 -0.94
N PRO A 959 -31.65 -17.69 -0.20
CA PRO A 959 -32.94 -17.69 0.47
C PRO A 959 -32.93 -16.61 1.56
N LEU A 960 -34.11 -16.06 1.86
CA LEU A 960 -34.23 -14.91 2.77
C LEU A 960 -33.74 -15.18 4.20
N ASP A 961 -33.65 -16.43 4.63
CA ASP A 961 -33.30 -16.82 6.01
C ASP A 961 -31.82 -17.16 6.24
N PHE A 962 -31.02 -17.44 5.19
CA PHE A 962 -29.70 -18.09 5.34
C PHE A 962 -28.70 -17.78 4.20
N GLY A 963 -27.43 -17.51 4.55
CA GLY A 963 -26.32 -17.27 3.60
C GLY A 963 -25.57 -18.55 3.18
N SER A 964 -24.73 -18.49 2.13
CA SER A 964 -24.00 -19.67 1.63
C SER A 964 -22.53 -19.72 2.07
N ARG A 965 -22.07 -20.85 2.62
CA ARG A 965 -20.76 -20.95 3.30
C ARG A 965 -20.14 -22.35 3.19
N HIS A 966 -18.87 -22.46 3.57
CA HIS A 966 -18.11 -23.73 3.55
C HIS A 966 -18.18 -24.42 2.16
N ILE A 967 -18.00 -23.61 1.11
CA ILE A 967 -18.02 -24.08 -0.27
C ILE A 967 -16.59 -24.39 -0.70
N TYR A 968 -16.33 -25.61 -1.17
CA TYR A 968 -15.08 -26.01 -1.80
C TYR A 968 -15.32 -26.30 -3.28
N PHE A 969 -14.89 -25.36 -4.13
CA PHE A 969 -15.14 -25.32 -5.57
C PHE A 969 -13.81 -25.54 -6.30
N ALA A 970 -13.50 -26.80 -6.65
CA ALA A 970 -12.15 -27.22 -7.01
C ALA A 970 -12.01 -27.93 -8.37
N ARG A 971 -10.95 -27.62 -9.13
CA ARG A 971 -10.53 -28.33 -10.36
C ARG A 971 -11.61 -28.45 -11.45
N ASN A 972 -12.62 -27.60 -11.44
CA ASN A 972 -13.70 -27.63 -12.42
C ASN A 972 -13.28 -26.98 -13.76
N SER A 973 -13.82 -27.48 -14.87
CA SER A 973 -13.55 -27.01 -16.23
C SER A 973 -14.76 -26.29 -16.82
N PHE A 974 -14.59 -25.03 -17.21
CA PHE A 974 -15.60 -24.18 -17.85
C PHE A 974 -15.15 -23.76 -19.24
N SER A 975 -16.02 -23.87 -20.25
CA SER A 975 -15.71 -23.38 -21.59
C SER A 975 -16.88 -22.67 -22.27
N ASN A 976 -16.61 -21.59 -23.01
CA ASN A 976 -17.53 -20.93 -23.94
C ASN A 976 -18.86 -20.46 -23.31
N ILE A 977 -18.84 -20.00 -22.07
CA ILE A 977 -19.99 -19.36 -21.42
C ILE A 977 -20.23 -17.99 -22.08
N ASN A 978 -21.43 -17.76 -22.65
CA ASN A 978 -21.70 -16.64 -23.57
C ASN A 978 -23.00 -15.85 -23.29
N GLY A 979 -23.91 -16.36 -22.45
CA GLY A 979 -25.17 -15.69 -22.11
C GLY A 979 -25.06 -14.74 -20.91
N ASN A 980 -25.98 -13.79 -20.84
CA ASN A 980 -26.11 -12.78 -19.77
C ASN A 980 -24.77 -12.07 -19.47
N ASP A 981 -24.45 -11.83 -18.20
CA ASP A 981 -23.19 -11.24 -17.73
C ASP A 981 -22.02 -12.25 -17.74
N ARG A 982 -22.27 -13.47 -18.26
CA ARG A 982 -21.30 -14.54 -18.55
C ARG A 982 -20.51 -15.12 -17.38
N GLU A 983 -20.78 -14.63 -16.18
CA GLU A 983 -20.18 -15.05 -14.90
C GLU A 983 -20.11 -16.57 -14.79
N VAL A 984 -18.97 -17.11 -14.35
CA VAL A 984 -18.80 -18.57 -14.15
C VAL A 984 -19.41 -19.03 -12.83
N MET A 985 -19.27 -18.18 -11.83
CA MET A 985 -19.82 -18.27 -10.50
C MET A 985 -19.99 -16.84 -9.98
N THR A 986 -21.14 -16.56 -9.35
CA THR A 986 -21.39 -15.33 -8.58
C THR A 986 -21.89 -15.64 -7.16
N ASN A 987 -21.60 -14.72 -6.23
CA ASN A 987 -22.19 -14.69 -4.88
C ASN A 987 -23.51 -13.90 -4.81
N ASP A 988 -23.87 -13.05 -5.79
CA ASP A 988 -25.06 -12.18 -5.84
C ASP A 988 -25.55 -11.64 -4.48
N GLY A 989 -24.92 -10.58 -3.97
CA GLY A 989 -25.22 -9.83 -2.74
C GLY A 989 -26.70 -9.78 -2.31
N GLY A 990 -26.97 -10.05 -1.04
CA GLY A 990 -28.33 -10.05 -0.45
C GLY A 990 -28.82 -8.66 -0.03
N SER A 991 -30.03 -8.60 0.54
CA SER A 991 -30.55 -7.37 1.16
C SER A 991 -29.92 -7.12 2.53
N GLY A 992 -29.68 -5.84 2.83
CA GLY A 992 -29.22 -5.40 4.14
C GLY A 992 -30.35 -4.77 4.95
N ALA A 993 -30.48 -5.20 6.20
CA ALA A 993 -31.49 -4.71 7.13
C ALA A 993 -31.06 -3.41 7.85
N TYR A 994 -29.76 -3.15 7.99
CA TYR A 994 -29.24 -1.97 8.69
C TYR A 994 -27.84 -1.55 8.24
N THR A 995 -27.52 -0.25 8.34
CA THR A 995 -26.14 0.23 8.50
C THR A 995 -26.15 1.55 9.29
N GLY A 996 -25.36 1.65 10.35
CA GLY A 996 -25.32 2.84 11.22
C GLY A 996 -24.73 2.56 12.60
N ALA A 997 -24.83 3.52 13.51
CA ALA A 997 -24.29 3.41 14.87
C ALA A 997 -25.05 2.40 15.74
N ILE A 998 -24.33 1.68 16.59
CA ILE A 998 -24.91 0.85 17.66
C ILE A 998 -25.69 1.71 18.69
N ALA A 999 -26.63 1.09 19.42
CA ALA A 999 -27.24 1.71 20.61
C ALA A 999 -26.77 1.10 21.94
N ALA A 1000 -26.59 -0.23 22.01
CA ALA A 1000 -25.94 -0.93 23.12
C ALA A 1000 -25.55 -2.36 22.73
N VAL A 1001 -24.60 -2.96 23.46
CA VAL A 1001 -24.32 -4.41 23.51
C VAL A 1001 -24.25 -4.87 24.96
N ASP A 1002 -24.63 -6.12 25.21
CA ASP A 1002 -24.47 -6.85 26.47
C ASP A 1002 -24.20 -8.33 26.11
N GLY A 1003 -22.91 -8.69 25.95
CA GLY A 1003 -22.48 -10.02 25.55
C GLY A 1003 -23.05 -10.44 24.18
N THR A 1004 -23.93 -11.46 24.17
CA THR A 1004 -24.60 -11.93 22.94
C THR A 1004 -25.84 -11.11 22.56
N THR A 1005 -26.18 -10.05 23.29
CA THR A 1005 -27.37 -9.23 23.02
C THR A 1005 -26.98 -7.89 22.42
N LEU A 1006 -27.38 -7.65 21.18
CA LEU A 1006 -27.13 -6.41 20.44
C LEU A 1006 -28.42 -5.58 20.33
N THR A 1007 -28.32 -4.28 20.61
CA THR A 1007 -29.43 -3.32 20.50
C THR A 1007 -29.09 -2.22 19.49
N LEU A 1008 -30.02 -2.00 18.56
CA LEU A 1008 -29.99 -0.95 17.55
C LEU A 1008 -30.80 0.28 17.98
N PRO A 1009 -30.60 1.45 17.37
CA PRO A 1009 -31.47 2.61 17.56
C PRO A 1009 -32.92 2.27 17.17
N ALA A 1010 -33.88 2.68 18.02
CA ALA A 1010 -35.27 2.21 17.92
C ALA A 1010 -35.95 2.57 16.57
N GLY A 1011 -36.45 1.55 15.88
CA GLY A 1011 -37.08 1.64 14.56
C GLY A 1011 -36.13 1.90 13.39
N ALA A 1012 -34.81 1.70 13.56
CA ALA A 1012 -33.81 2.05 12.55
C ALA A 1012 -33.47 0.93 11.55
N ALA A 1013 -33.79 -0.33 11.84
CA ALA A 1013 -33.61 -1.45 10.92
C ALA A 1013 -34.88 -1.76 10.10
N SER A 1014 -34.69 -2.22 8.86
CA SER A 1014 -35.77 -2.48 7.90
C SER A 1014 -35.71 -3.92 7.40
N TRP A 1015 -36.43 -4.81 8.09
CA TRP A 1015 -36.45 -6.25 7.81
C TRP A 1015 -37.61 -6.66 6.90
N GLN A 1016 -37.37 -7.61 6.01
CA GLN A 1016 -38.40 -8.44 5.39
C GLN A 1016 -38.88 -9.54 6.36
N PRO A 1017 -40.09 -10.12 6.18
CA PRO A 1017 -40.60 -11.15 7.08
C PRO A 1017 -39.72 -12.42 7.08
N GLY A 1018 -39.04 -12.69 8.20
CA GLY A 1018 -38.15 -13.85 8.37
C GLY A 1018 -36.71 -13.63 7.85
N GLU A 1019 -36.38 -12.43 7.40
CA GLU A 1019 -35.06 -12.11 6.84
C GLU A 1019 -33.92 -12.37 7.85
N TRP A 1020 -32.89 -13.10 7.43
CA TRP A 1020 -31.68 -13.41 8.22
C TRP A 1020 -31.90 -14.15 9.54
N SER A 1021 -33.13 -14.61 9.81
CA SER A 1021 -33.55 -15.24 11.07
C SER A 1021 -32.90 -16.60 11.40
N ARG A 1022 -31.99 -17.10 10.55
CA ARG A 1022 -31.21 -18.34 10.76
C ARG A 1022 -29.71 -18.22 10.43
N GLY A 1023 -29.21 -17.03 10.07
CA GLY A 1023 -27.78 -16.86 9.75
C GLY A 1023 -27.40 -15.70 8.84
N GLY A 1024 -27.93 -14.49 9.06
CA GLY A 1024 -27.26 -13.28 8.54
C GLY A 1024 -26.07 -12.85 9.41
N GLY A 1025 -25.27 -11.90 8.93
CA GLY A 1025 -24.12 -11.39 9.66
C GLY A 1025 -24.34 -9.97 10.20
N VAL A 1026 -23.77 -9.70 11.38
CA VAL A 1026 -23.52 -8.35 11.90
C VAL A 1026 -22.03 -8.06 11.77
N PHE A 1027 -21.67 -6.96 11.10
CA PHE A 1027 -20.28 -6.59 10.76
C PHE A 1027 -19.94 -5.23 11.36
N ILE A 1028 -18.83 -5.11 12.11
CA ILE A 1028 -18.34 -3.81 12.60
C ILE A 1028 -17.43 -3.19 11.53
N LEU A 1029 -17.92 -2.18 10.81
CA LEU A 1029 -17.23 -1.57 9.66
C LEU A 1029 -16.15 -0.55 10.06
N SER A 1030 -16.36 0.18 11.15
CA SER A 1030 -15.46 1.23 11.65
C SER A 1030 -15.75 1.54 13.12
N GLY A 1031 -14.78 2.16 13.81
CA GLY A 1031 -14.84 2.41 15.25
C GLY A 1031 -14.14 1.30 16.05
N THR A 1032 -14.43 1.25 17.35
CA THR A 1032 -13.93 0.24 18.29
C THR A 1032 -14.36 -1.17 17.85
N GLY A 1033 -13.41 -2.12 17.87
CA GLY A 1033 -13.67 -3.50 17.48
C GLY A 1033 -13.95 -3.76 15.99
N ALA A 1034 -13.67 -2.82 15.09
CA ALA A 1034 -13.91 -2.99 13.64
C ALA A 1034 -13.12 -4.16 13.02
N GLY A 1035 -13.70 -4.80 12.00
CA GLY A 1035 -13.18 -6.04 11.39
C GLY A 1035 -13.67 -7.33 12.06
N GLN A 1036 -14.38 -7.24 13.19
CA GLN A 1036 -15.15 -8.35 13.76
C GLN A 1036 -16.53 -8.48 13.11
N MET A 1037 -17.07 -9.69 13.12
CA MET A 1037 -18.45 -10.01 12.80
C MET A 1037 -19.00 -11.12 13.70
N ARG A 1038 -20.33 -11.26 13.76
CA ARG A 1038 -21.06 -12.33 14.48
C ARG A 1038 -22.30 -12.75 13.70
N GLN A 1039 -22.76 -13.98 13.88
CA GLN A 1039 -23.96 -14.51 13.19
C GLN A 1039 -25.24 -14.22 13.99
N ILE A 1040 -26.33 -13.95 13.28
CA ILE A 1040 -27.66 -13.76 13.87
C ILE A 1040 -28.29 -15.12 14.20
N VAL A 1041 -28.53 -15.37 15.48
CA VAL A 1041 -29.27 -16.55 15.98
C VAL A 1041 -30.78 -16.27 15.98
N THR A 1042 -31.19 -15.10 16.48
CA THR A 1042 -32.57 -14.60 16.43
C THR A 1042 -32.59 -13.07 16.45
N HIS A 1043 -33.67 -12.45 15.99
CA HIS A 1043 -33.82 -11.00 16.07
C HIS A 1043 -35.28 -10.55 16.25
N THR A 1044 -35.44 -9.27 16.54
CA THR A 1044 -36.70 -8.52 16.54
C THR A 1044 -36.55 -7.33 15.57
N ALA A 1045 -37.29 -6.23 15.77
CA ALA A 1045 -37.04 -4.99 15.03
C ALA A 1045 -35.68 -4.37 15.42
N ASP A 1046 -35.42 -4.23 16.73
CA ASP A 1046 -34.32 -3.41 17.26
C ASP A 1046 -33.34 -4.19 18.15
N VAL A 1047 -33.64 -5.43 18.52
CA VAL A 1047 -32.80 -6.30 19.37
C VAL A 1047 -32.46 -7.59 18.64
N ILE A 1048 -31.19 -7.97 18.67
CA ILE A 1048 -30.59 -9.11 17.98
C ILE A 1048 -29.86 -9.99 19.00
N THR A 1049 -29.94 -11.31 18.82
CA THR A 1049 -29.15 -12.31 19.56
C THR A 1049 -28.08 -12.87 18.64
N LEU A 1050 -26.83 -12.78 19.10
CA LEU A 1050 -25.62 -13.23 18.41
C LEU A 1050 -25.25 -14.67 18.81
N ASP A 1051 -24.46 -15.32 17.96
CA ASP A 1051 -23.85 -16.63 18.20
C ASP A 1051 -22.78 -16.62 19.31
N ALA A 1052 -21.98 -15.55 19.36
CA ALA A 1052 -20.96 -15.31 20.38
C ALA A 1052 -20.87 -13.80 20.72
N PRO A 1053 -20.41 -13.41 21.92
CA PRO A 1053 -20.10 -12.02 22.22
C PRO A 1053 -18.94 -11.53 21.34
N PHE A 1054 -18.83 -10.22 21.12
CA PHE A 1054 -17.64 -9.65 20.48
C PHE A 1054 -16.40 -9.81 21.38
N THR A 1055 -15.22 -9.94 20.77
CA THR A 1055 -13.93 -10.03 21.47
C THR A 1055 -13.51 -8.65 22.01
N VAL A 1056 -13.82 -7.59 21.25
CA VAL A 1056 -13.86 -6.19 21.72
C VAL A 1056 -15.27 -5.68 21.49
N GLU A 1057 -15.97 -5.27 22.55
CA GLU A 1057 -17.37 -4.82 22.44
C GLU A 1057 -17.47 -3.45 21.72
N PRO A 1058 -18.37 -3.29 20.74
CA PRO A 1058 -18.60 -2.01 20.05
C PRO A 1058 -19.24 -0.94 20.95
N ASP A 1059 -18.70 0.29 20.86
CA ASP A 1059 -19.09 1.51 21.58
C ASP A 1059 -19.82 2.54 20.69
N GLU A 1060 -20.08 3.76 21.18
CA GLU A 1060 -20.73 4.81 20.36
C GLU A 1060 -19.93 5.30 19.14
N THR A 1061 -18.65 4.94 19.00
CA THR A 1061 -17.86 5.20 17.77
C THR A 1061 -18.15 4.17 16.66
N SER A 1062 -18.80 3.07 17.01
CA SER A 1062 -18.86 1.85 16.21
C SER A 1062 -20.01 1.86 15.22
N VAL A 1063 -19.67 1.67 13.93
CA VAL A 1063 -20.62 1.57 12.83
C VAL A 1063 -20.81 0.12 12.43
N LEU A 1064 -22.05 -0.35 12.49
CA LEU A 1064 -22.45 -1.70 12.13
C LEU A 1064 -23.01 -1.73 10.70
N SER A 1065 -22.89 -2.88 10.03
CA SER A 1065 -23.78 -3.29 8.94
C SER A 1065 -24.41 -4.63 9.24
N ILE A 1066 -25.62 -4.85 8.72
CA ILE A 1066 -26.39 -6.08 8.90
C ILE A 1066 -26.95 -6.48 7.54
N THR A 1067 -26.49 -7.62 7.03
CA THR A 1067 -26.74 -8.12 5.67
C THR A 1067 -26.50 -9.63 5.62
N ALA A 1068 -26.65 -10.27 4.45
CA ALA A 1068 -26.32 -11.68 4.31
C ALA A 1068 -24.81 -11.93 4.50
N ILE A 1069 -24.42 -13.20 4.55
CA ILE A 1069 -23.01 -13.62 4.68
C ILE A 1069 -22.69 -14.68 3.63
N ASN A 1070 -21.48 -14.61 3.06
CA ASN A 1070 -20.88 -15.73 2.34
C ASN A 1070 -19.43 -15.86 2.84
N PHE A 1071 -19.11 -16.93 3.56
CA PHE A 1071 -17.82 -17.03 4.23
C PHE A 1071 -17.17 -18.41 4.16
N ASP A 1072 -15.84 -18.43 4.32
CA ASP A 1072 -15.01 -19.63 4.31
C ASP A 1072 -15.21 -20.47 3.03
N ASN A 1073 -15.22 -19.77 1.88
CA ASN A 1073 -15.40 -20.34 0.54
C ASN A 1073 -14.09 -20.35 -0.24
N LEU A 1074 -13.81 -21.47 -0.92
CA LEU A 1074 -12.52 -21.79 -1.55
C LEU A 1074 -12.72 -22.08 -3.05
N PHE A 1075 -11.96 -21.41 -3.91
CA PHE A 1075 -11.96 -21.56 -5.36
C PHE A 1075 -10.56 -21.99 -5.81
N VAL A 1076 -10.38 -23.28 -6.07
CA VAL A 1076 -9.05 -23.93 -6.18
C VAL A 1076 -8.86 -24.57 -7.56
N GLU A 1077 -7.77 -24.26 -8.26
CA GLU A 1077 -7.32 -24.95 -9.49
C GLU A 1077 -8.35 -25.04 -10.66
N ASN A 1078 -9.40 -24.22 -10.68
CA ASN A 1078 -10.41 -24.25 -11.73
C ASN A 1078 -9.87 -23.66 -13.04
N THR A 1079 -10.38 -24.15 -14.18
CA THR A 1079 -10.00 -23.67 -15.52
C THR A 1079 -11.20 -23.01 -16.22
N PHE A 1080 -11.03 -21.75 -16.62
CA PHE A 1080 -12.05 -20.91 -17.23
C PHE A 1080 -11.61 -20.43 -18.63
N TYR A 1081 -12.25 -20.93 -19.69
CA TYR A 1081 -11.97 -20.54 -21.07
C TYR A 1081 -13.17 -19.88 -21.76
N ARG A 1082 -13.02 -18.63 -22.22
CA ARG A 1082 -14.11 -17.86 -22.89
C ARG A 1082 -15.36 -17.69 -22.03
N THR A 1083 -15.20 -17.04 -20.89
CA THR A 1083 -16.24 -16.86 -19.87
C THR A 1083 -16.24 -15.42 -19.33
N GLY A 1084 -17.27 -15.02 -18.58
CA GLY A 1084 -17.22 -13.85 -17.70
C GLY A 1084 -16.38 -14.10 -16.45
N ALA A 1085 -16.51 -13.22 -15.47
CA ALA A 1085 -15.72 -13.25 -14.24
C ALA A 1085 -16.11 -14.38 -13.27
N LEU A 1086 -15.17 -14.71 -12.38
CA LEU A 1086 -15.47 -15.23 -11.05
C LEU A 1086 -15.85 -14.03 -10.17
N ASN A 1087 -17.13 -13.87 -9.83
CA ASN A 1087 -17.65 -12.63 -9.24
C ASN A 1087 -18.06 -12.79 -7.77
N LEU A 1088 -17.16 -12.40 -6.86
CA LEU A 1088 -17.43 -12.30 -5.44
C LEU A 1088 -18.16 -10.97 -5.18
N TYR A 1089 -19.43 -10.94 -5.55
CA TYR A 1089 -20.30 -9.78 -5.50
C TYR A 1089 -20.94 -9.62 -4.11
N GLY A 1090 -20.26 -8.86 -3.24
CA GLY A 1090 -20.68 -8.57 -1.88
C GLY A 1090 -20.53 -9.72 -0.88
N GLU A 1091 -20.51 -9.34 0.40
CA GLU A 1091 -20.72 -10.18 1.59
C GLU A 1091 -19.68 -11.30 1.81
N GLY A 1092 -18.55 -11.24 1.10
CA GLY A 1092 -17.45 -12.21 1.21
C GLY A 1092 -16.63 -12.03 2.48
N VAL A 1093 -16.36 -13.12 3.19
CA VAL A 1093 -15.41 -13.16 4.31
C VAL A 1093 -14.52 -14.41 4.20
N ASN A 1094 -13.22 -14.29 4.49
CA ASN A 1094 -12.25 -15.40 4.47
C ASN A 1094 -12.05 -16.10 3.11
N MET A 1095 -12.48 -15.48 2.01
CA MET A 1095 -12.55 -16.07 0.67
C MET A 1095 -11.15 -16.42 0.14
N VAL A 1096 -10.95 -17.61 -0.45
CA VAL A 1096 -9.66 -18.00 -1.06
C VAL A 1096 -9.83 -18.33 -2.53
N ILE A 1097 -8.95 -17.78 -3.38
CA ILE A 1097 -8.93 -18.01 -4.83
C ILE A 1097 -7.50 -18.37 -5.23
N ASP A 1098 -7.21 -19.67 -5.32
CA ASP A 1098 -5.85 -20.22 -5.52
C ASP A 1098 -5.72 -21.06 -6.81
N GLY A 1099 -4.63 -20.87 -7.57
CA GLY A 1099 -4.22 -21.75 -8.67
C GLY A 1099 -5.12 -21.77 -9.91
N ASN A 1100 -6.14 -20.92 -10.00
CA ASN A 1100 -7.12 -20.96 -11.10
C ASN A 1100 -6.52 -20.37 -12.39
N THR A 1101 -6.91 -20.93 -13.54
CA THR A 1101 -6.47 -20.48 -14.88
C THR A 1101 -7.61 -19.83 -15.66
N PHE A 1102 -7.42 -18.58 -16.08
CA PHE A 1102 -8.36 -17.78 -16.86
C PHE A 1102 -7.80 -17.49 -18.26
N ARG A 1103 -8.56 -17.78 -19.31
CA ARG A 1103 -8.19 -17.48 -20.71
C ARG A 1103 -9.35 -16.95 -21.55
N GLN A 1104 -9.15 -15.82 -22.23
CA GLN A 1104 -10.23 -15.07 -22.90
C GLN A 1104 -11.43 -14.83 -21.96
N SER A 1105 -11.11 -14.56 -20.69
CA SER A 1105 -12.07 -14.46 -19.59
C SER A 1105 -11.90 -13.12 -18.87
N GLN A 1106 -12.96 -12.63 -18.23
CA GLN A 1106 -12.98 -11.32 -17.57
C GLN A 1106 -12.10 -11.26 -16.31
N GLY A 1107 -11.82 -12.41 -15.66
CA GLY A 1107 -10.91 -12.54 -14.52
C GLY A 1107 -11.62 -12.75 -13.16
N ILE A 1108 -11.07 -12.16 -12.09
CA ILE A 1108 -11.49 -12.36 -10.69
C ILE A 1108 -11.96 -11.03 -10.11
N PHE A 1109 -13.23 -10.91 -9.74
CA PHE A 1109 -13.82 -9.69 -9.20
C PHE A 1109 -14.16 -9.89 -7.71
N ALA A 1110 -13.48 -9.17 -6.82
CA ALA A 1110 -13.81 -9.06 -5.40
C ALA A 1110 -14.44 -7.69 -5.15
N TRP A 1111 -15.76 -7.62 -5.09
CA TRP A 1111 -16.52 -6.36 -5.04
C TRP A 1111 -17.26 -6.21 -3.71
N ALA A 1112 -16.91 -5.18 -2.95
CA ALA A 1112 -17.62 -4.71 -1.77
C ALA A 1112 -18.53 -3.54 -2.17
N ARG A 1113 -19.82 -3.57 -1.86
CA ARG A 1113 -20.81 -2.74 -2.59
C ARG A 1113 -22.05 -2.35 -1.77
N LEU A 1114 -22.59 -1.16 -2.03
CA LEU A 1114 -23.92 -0.75 -1.60
C LEU A 1114 -24.97 -1.23 -2.61
N VAL A 1115 -25.67 -2.34 -2.31
CA VAL A 1115 -26.70 -2.96 -3.18
C VAL A 1115 -27.86 -3.49 -2.34
N TYR A 1116 -29.05 -3.54 -2.93
CA TYR A 1116 -30.28 -4.11 -2.31
C TYR A 1116 -30.60 -3.61 -0.89
N GLY A 1117 -30.11 -2.42 -0.52
CA GLY A 1117 -30.29 -1.79 0.79
C GLY A 1117 -29.10 -1.93 1.77
N GLY A 1118 -28.18 -2.86 1.54
CA GLY A 1118 -27.06 -3.18 2.45
C GLY A 1118 -25.71 -2.63 2.01
N ASN A 1119 -24.83 -2.34 2.98
CA ASN A 1119 -23.40 -2.12 2.73
C ASN A 1119 -22.67 -3.46 2.84
N GLN A 1120 -22.37 -4.06 1.69
CA GLN A 1120 -21.86 -5.43 1.58
C GLN A 1120 -20.32 -5.44 1.56
N GLN A 1121 -19.70 -6.02 2.59
CA GLN A 1121 -18.24 -6.08 2.74
C GLN A 1121 -17.54 -7.16 1.90
N GLN A 1122 -16.22 -7.04 1.74
CA GLN A 1122 -15.28 -8.09 1.29
C GLN A 1122 -14.07 -8.11 2.24
N TRP A 1123 -14.04 -9.07 3.17
CA TRP A 1123 -13.01 -9.14 4.21
C TRP A 1123 -12.14 -10.39 4.06
N TYR A 1124 -10.83 -10.24 4.27
CA TYR A 1124 -9.88 -11.36 4.38
C TYR A 1124 -9.83 -12.28 3.14
N THR A 1125 -9.95 -11.68 1.95
CA THR A 1125 -9.91 -12.38 0.65
C THR A 1125 -8.47 -12.55 0.17
N ASP A 1126 -8.02 -13.79 -0.07
CA ASP A 1126 -6.67 -14.14 -0.55
C ASP A 1126 -6.72 -14.68 -1.99
N ILE A 1127 -6.21 -13.88 -2.94
CA ILE A 1127 -6.18 -14.16 -4.38
C ILE A 1127 -4.74 -14.45 -4.77
N LYS A 1128 -4.41 -15.72 -5.06
CA LYS A 1128 -3.01 -16.11 -5.28
C LYS A 1128 -2.75 -17.22 -6.29
N ASN A 1129 -1.52 -17.26 -6.80
CA ASN A 1129 -1.03 -18.24 -7.78
C ASN A 1129 -1.91 -18.42 -9.05
N ASN A 1130 -2.88 -17.52 -9.30
CA ASN A 1130 -3.79 -17.63 -10.44
C ASN A 1130 -3.08 -17.17 -11.72
N VAL A 1131 -3.48 -17.72 -12.86
CA VAL A 1131 -2.93 -17.39 -14.18
C VAL A 1131 -4.01 -16.76 -15.05
N LEU A 1132 -3.87 -15.47 -15.37
CA LEU A 1132 -4.66 -14.76 -16.38
C LEU A 1132 -3.81 -14.63 -17.65
N ALA A 1133 -4.26 -15.18 -18.77
CA ALA A 1133 -3.58 -15.12 -20.08
C ALA A 1133 -4.59 -15.03 -21.23
N ASP A 1134 -4.15 -14.75 -22.46
CA ASP A 1134 -5.02 -14.43 -23.61
C ASP A 1134 -6.12 -13.43 -23.17
N GLY A 1135 -5.68 -12.31 -22.57
CA GLY A 1135 -6.49 -11.42 -21.75
C GLY A 1135 -7.50 -10.55 -22.51
N ASN A 1136 -7.63 -10.74 -23.82
CA ASN A 1136 -8.57 -9.98 -24.66
C ASN A 1136 -10.01 -10.45 -24.46
N TYR A 1137 -10.63 -10.07 -23.34
CA TYR A 1137 -12.02 -10.38 -23.04
C TYR A 1137 -12.97 -9.53 -23.91
N SER A 1138 -13.87 -10.21 -24.62
CA SER A 1138 -14.94 -9.58 -25.40
C SER A 1138 -16.28 -9.96 -24.80
N HIS A 1139 -17.02 -8.99 -24.22
CA HIS A 1139 -18.25 -9.25 -23.48
C HIS A 1139 -19.50 -9.23 -24.37
N TRP A 1140 -19.75 -8.13 -25.11
CA TRP A 1140 -20.90 -7.92 -25.98
C TRP A 1140 -20.41 -7.55 -27.39
N TYR A 1141 -20.92 -8.20 -28.43
CA TYR A 1141 -20.60 -7.86 -29.83
C TYR A 1141 -21.37 -6.61 -30.33
N GLY A 1142 -21.42 -5.55 -29.51
CA GLY A 1142 -22.26 -4.36 -29.69
C GLY A 1142 -21.48 -3.06 -29.87
N VAL A 1143 -22.21 -1.94 -29.99
CA VAL A 1143 -21.65 -0.59 -30.26
C VAL A 1143 -21.49 0.25 -28.98
N GLU A 1144 -21.95 -0.25 -27.84
CA GLU A 1144 -21.93 0.41 -26.52
C GLU A 1144 -21.35 -0.51 -25.43
N ASP A 1145 -20.38 -1.35 -25.79
CA ASP A 1145 -19.76 -2.29 -24.83
C ASP A 1145 -18.69 -1.60 -23.96
N ASN A 1146 -18.99 -1.47 -22.67
CA ASN A 1146 -18.09 -0.95 -21.63
C ASN A 1146 -17.54 -2.07 -20.71
N HIS A 1147 -17.79 -3.35 -21.02
CA HIS A 1147 -17.39 -4.51 -20.21
C HIS A 1147 -16.37 -5.43 -20.91
N SER A 1148 -16.21 -5.32 -22.23
CA SER A 1148 -15.00 -5.77 -22.94
C SER A 1148 -13.75 -5.03 -22.46
N GLY A 1149 -12.59 -5.69 -22.53
CA GLY A 1149 -11.32 -5.11 -22.09
C GLY A 1149 -10.27 -6.15 -21.72
N PRO A 1150 -9.25 -5.77 -20.92
CA PRO A 1150 -8.30 -6.72 -20.37
C PRO A 1150 -8.95 -7.69 -19.37
N SER A 1151 -8.40 -8.89 -19.26
CA SER A 1151 -8.68 -9.79 -18.14
C SER A 1151 -8.13 -9.17 -16.87
N THR A 1152 -8.90 -9.21 -15.78
CA THR A 1152 -8.54 -8.42 -14.60
C THR A 1152 -8.79 -9.14 -13.28
N ILE A 1153 -7.82 -9.02 -12.38
CA ILE A 1153 -8.09 -9.10 -10.94
C ILE A 1153 -8.59 -7.70 -10.53
N LYS A 1154 -9.78 -7.61 -9.95
CA LYS A 1154 -10.37 -6.35 -9.46
C LYS A 1154 -10.74 -6.46 -7.99
N VAL A 1155 -10.14 -5.63 -7.15
CA VAL A 1155 -10.59 -5.42 -5.76
C VAL A 1155 -11.23 -4.04 -5.68
N THR A 1156 -12.55 -3.99 -5.48
CA THR A 1156 -13.34 -2.75 -5.62
C THR A 1156 -14.25 -2.53 -4.43
N THR A 1157 -14.24 -1.31 -3.86
CA THR A 1157 -15.29 -0.82 -2.96
C THR A 1157 -16.18 0.22 -3.64
N GLN A 1158 -17.49 0.12 -3.47
CA GLN A 1158 -18.46 1.19 -3.71
C GLN A 1158 -19.40 1.33 -2.51
N GLY A 1159 -19.04 2.16 -1.53
CA GLY A 1159 -19.82 2.43 -0.33
C GLY A 1159 -19.31 3.63 0.46
N ASN A 1160 -19.96 3.95 1.58
CA ASN A 1160 -19.64 5.12 2.41
C ASN A 1160 -18.69 4.82 3.59
N TYR A 1161 -18.20 3.58 3.69
CA TYR A 1161 -17.43 3.04 4.81
C TYR A 1161 -16.33 2.09 4.31
N THR A 1162 -15.47 1.62 5.21
CA THR A 1162 -14.44 0.60 4.94
C THR A 1162 -15.05 -0.76 4.67
N LEU A 1163 -15.52 -0.99 3.44
CA LEU A 1163 -16.16 -2.26 3.07
C LEU A 1163 -15.15 -3.33 2.67
N THR A 1164 -13.92 -2.98 2.29
CA THR A 1164 -12.85 -3.96 2.03
C THR A 1164 -11.76 -3.86 3.09
N ILE A 1165 -11.42 -4.98 3.73
CA ILE A 1165 -10.40 -5.07 4.79
C ILE A 1165 -9.55 -6.32 4.58
N GLY A 1166 -8.22 -6.17 4.66
CA GLY A 1166 -7.31 -7.31 4.84
C GLY A 1166 -7.13 -8.22 3.62
N ALA A 1167 -7.32 -7.70 2.40
CA ALA A 1167 -7.22 -8.50 1.17
C ALA A 1167 -5.75 -8.73 0.76
N MET A 1168 -5.47 -9.91 0.22
CA MET A 1168 -4.16 -10.31 -0.30
C MET A 1168 -4.27 -10.61 -1.79
N VAL A 1169 -3.38 -10.06 -2.61
CA VAL A 1169 -3.27 -10.36 -4.05
C VAL A 1169 -1.83 -10.70 -4.35
N ARG A 1170 -1.46 -11.98 -4.37
CA ARG A 1170 -0.05 -12.38 -4.34
C ARG A 1170 0.33 -13.54 -5.26
N ASN A 1171 1.56 -13.53 -5.78
CA ASN A 1171 2.12 -14.59 -6.62
C ASN A 1171 1.27 -14.93 -7.89
N ASN A 1172 0.36 -14.05 -8.32
CA ASN A 1172 -0.45 -14.26 -9.52
C ASN A 1172 0.36 -13.94 -10.79
N THR A 1173 0.02 -14.57 -11.91
CA THR A 1173 0.61 -14.32 -13.22
C THR A 1173 -0.45 -13.68 -14.14
N LEU A 1174 -0.19 -12.46 -14.62
CA LEU A 1174 -1.11 -11.68 -15.45
C LEU A 1174 -0.46 -11.31 -16.79
N MET A 1175 -0.88 -11.99 -17.86
CA MET A 1175 -0.23 -11.96 -19.16
C MET A 1175 -1.15 -11.48 -20.29
N GLU A 1176 -0.55 -11.03 -21.40
CA GLU A 1176 -1.19 -10.85 -22.71
C GLU A 1176 -2.45 -9.97 -22.66
N ASN A 1177 -2.29 -8.68 -22.32
CA ASN A 1177 -3.39 -7.75 -22.03
C ASN A 1177 -4.27 -8.17 -20.83
N SER A 1178 -3.62 -8.46 -19.69
CA SER A 1178 -4.27 -8.61 -18.37
C SER A 1178 -3.76 -7.54 -17.39
N ALA A 1179 -4.52 -7.23 -16.33
CA ALA A 1179 -4.15 -6.20 -15.35
C ALA A 1179 -4.73 -6.43 -13.94
N LEU A 1180 -4.17 -5.75 -12.94
CA LEU A 1180 -4.69 -5.65 -11.57
C LEU A 1180 -5.26 -4.26 -11.31
N ILE A 1181 -6.47 -4.17 -10.76
CA ILE A 1181 -7.11 -2.88 -10.42
C ILE A 1181 -7.58 -2.91 -8.96
N LEU A 1182 -7.06 -1.96 -8.17
CA LEU A 1182 -7.56 -1.60 -6.84
C LEU A 1182 -8.39 -0.31 -6.95
N ASN A 1183 -9.60 -0.29 -6.39
CA ASN A 1183 -10.48 0.87 -6.47
C ASN A 1183 -11.31 1.04 -5.19
N GLY A 1184 -10.89 1.97 -4.32
CA GLY A 1184 -11.61 2.27 -3.07
C GLY A 1184 -12.89 3.08 -3.26
N GLY A 1185 -13.17 3.55 -4.47
CA GLY A 1185 -14.35 4.34 -4.79
C GLY A 1185 -14.26 5.80 -4.35
N SER A 1186 -15.40 6.48 -4.32
CA SER A 1186 -15.48 7.94 -4.13
C SER A 1186 -15.37 8.42 -2.67
N THR A 1187 -15.16 7.52 -1.71
CA THR A 1187 -15.02 7.85 -0.28
C THR A 1187 -13.61 7.57 0.19
N GLN A 1188 -13.07 8.42 1.07
CA GLN A 1188 -11.63 8.42 1.39
C GLN A 1188 -11.13 7.17 2.16
N GLN A 1189 -12.01 6.21 2.46
CA GLN A 1189 -11.73 5.03 3.29
C GLN A 1189 -12.44 3.75 2.83
N GLY A 1190 -12.77 3.59 1.54
CA GLY A 1190 -13.46 2.39 1.05
C GLY A 1190 -12.65 1.07 1.16
N MET A 1191 -11.31 1.14 1.11
CA MET A 1191 -10.42 -0.02 1.27
C MET A 1191 -9.34 0.24 2.33
N LYS A 1192 -8.98 -0.81 3.09
CA LYS A 1192 -7.90 -0.79 4.09
C LYS A 1192 -7.11 -2.10 4.10
N GLY A 1193 -5.78 -2.02 4.23
CA GLY A 1193 -4.93 -3.19 4.49
C GLY A 1193 -4.92 -4.18 3.33
N VAL A 1194 -4.52 -3.72 2.14
CA VAL A 1194 -4.41 -4.58 0.95
C VAL A 1194 -2.94 -4.74 0.57
N VAL A 1195 -2.50 -5.99 0.45
CA VAL A 1195 -1.14 -6.33 0.03
C VAL A 1195 -1.17 -6.85 -1.40
N VAL A 1196 -0.29 -6.31 -2.24
CA VAL A 1196 -0.03 -6.79 -3.61
C VAL A 1196 1.43 -7.21 -3.71
N SER A 1197 1.73 -8.51 -3.61
CA SER A 1197 3.12 -8.99 -3.52
C SER A 1197 3.47 -10.15 -4.45
N GLY A 1198 4.67 -10.12 -5.04
CA GLY A 1198 5.20 -11.24 -5.84
C GLY A 1198 4.47 -11.53 -7.15
N ASN A 1199 3.58 -10.64 -7.62
CA ASN A 1199 2.81 -10.88 -8.85
C ASN A 1199 3.70 -10.62 -10.08
N HIS A 1200 3.49 -11.40 -11.14
CA HIS A 1200 4.25 -11.32 -12.38
C HIS A 1200 3.35 -10.85 -13.53
N PHE A 1201 3.76 -9.80 -14.22
CA PHE A 1201 3.05 -9.20 -15.35
C PHE A 1201 3.87 -9.34 -16.63
N ALA A 1202 3.25 -9.77 -17.74
CA ALA A 1202 3.93 -9.90 -19.03
C ALA A 1202 3.06 -9.45 -20.22
N ASP A 1203 3.62 -8.68 -21.17
CA ASP A 1203 2.89 -8.14 -22.33
C ASP A 1203 1.58 -7.40 -21.95
N THR A 1204 1.65 -6.55 -20.92
CA THR A 1204 0.52 -5.80 -20.36
C THR A 1204 0.54 -4.31 -20.72
N GLY A 1205 -0.64 -3.66 -20.65
CA GLY A 1205 -0.78 -2.21 -20.83
C GLY A 1205 -0.33 -1.46 -19.57
N THR A 1206 -1.30 -1.04 -18.76
CA THR A 1206 -1.05 -0.73 -17.34
C THR A 1206 -1.13 -2.04 -16.56
N ALA A 1207 -0.09 -2.41 -15.81
CA ALA A 1207 -0.07 -3.65 -15.01
C ALA A 1207 -0.86 -3.52 -13.71
N ILE A 1208 -0.58 -2.49 -12.90
CA ILE A 1208 -1.32 -2.20 -11.66
C ILE A 1208 -1.94 -0.79 -11.74
N THR A 1209 -3.25 -0.69 -11.48
CA THR A 1209 -3.95 0.60 -11.32
C THR A 1209 -4.52 0.72 -9.90
N VAL A 1210 -4.20 1.81 -9.20
CA VAL A 1210 -4.66 2.12 -7.84
C VAL A 1210 -5.43 3.44 -7.83
N LEU A 1211 -6.76 3.33 -7.77
CA LEU A 1211 -7.67 4.47 -7.75
C LEU A 1211 -7.98 4.93 -6.30
N GLY A 1212 -8.58 6.12 -6.17
CA GLY A 1212 -8.88 6.75 -4.89
C GLY A 1212 -9.69 5.91 -3.89
N GLY A 1213 -9.67 6.34 -2.63
CA GLY A 1213 -10.42 5.72 -1.53
C GLY A 1213 -9.71 4.57 -0.80
N VAL A 1214 -8.47 4.27 -1.16
CA VAL A 1214 -7.62 3.26 -0.52
C VAL A 1214 -6.80 3.83 0.64
N ASN A 1215 -6.44 2.97 1.61
CA ASN A 1215 -5.50 3.24 2.71
C ASN A 1215 -4.71 1.97 3.02
N ASP A 1216 -3.53 2.14 3.60
CA ASP A 1216 -2.67 1.05 4.10
C ASP A 1216 -2.42 -0.05 3.05
N ILE A 1217 -2.05 0.40 1.85
CA ILE A 1217 -1.74 -0.46 0.70
C ILE A 1217 -0.24 -0.68 0.62
N VAL A 1218 0.20 -1.93 0.47
CA VAL A 1218 1.60 -2.31 0.28
C VAL A 1218 1.77 -3.01 -1.06
N LEU A 1219 2.71 -2.53 -1.86
CA LEU A 1219 3.21 -3.15 -3.10
C LEU A 1219 4.66 -3.61 -2.84
N SER A 1220 5.01 -4.87 -3.11
CA SER A 1220 6.40 -5.37 -3.05
C SER A 1220 6.61 -6.55 -4.02
N ASP A 1221 7.85 -6.83 -4.42
CA ASP A 1221 8.23 -8.02 -5.21
C ASP A 1221 7.48 -8.23 -6.55
N ASN A 1222 6.75 -7.23 -7.04
CA ASN A 1222 6.00 -7.35 -8.30
C ASN A 1222 6.94 -7.19 -9.49
N THR A 1223 6.83 -8.09 -10.48
CA THR A 1223 7.78 -8.18 -11.60
C THR A 1223 7.09 -7.90 -12.94
N TYR A 1224 7.78 -7.20 -13.83
CA TYR A 1224 7.23 -6.69 -15.09
C TYR A 1224 8.12 -7.06 -16.28
N ASP A 1225 7.59 -7.85 -17.22
CA ASP A 1225 8.19 -8.15 -18.52
C ASP A 1225 7.36 -7.49 -19.63
N THR A 1226 7.99 -6.76 -20.55
CA THR A 1226 7.36 -6.12 -21.73
C THR A 1226 6.10 -5.24 -21.47
N THR A 1227 5.82 -4.89 -20.22
CA THR A 1227 4.76 -3.97 -19.77
C THR A 1227 4.97 -2.55 -20.29
N ALA A 1228 3.88 -1.85 -20.64
CA ALA A 1228 3.94 -0.46 -21.12
C ALA A 1228 3.90 0.59 -19.99
N GLN A 1229 3.21 0.30 -18.88
CA GLN A 1229 3.20 1.07 -17.65
C GLN A 1229 3.04 0.13 -16.45
N GLU A 1230 4.02 0.11 -15.55
CA GLU A 1230 4.08 -0.83 -14.42
C GLU A 1230 3.00 -0.48 -13.38
N LEU A 1231 2.92 0.79 -13.01
CA LEU A 1231 2.01 1.29 -11.98
C LEU A 1231 1.32 2.61 -12.40
N GLU A 1232 0.04 2.74 -12.06
CA GLU A 1232 -0.76 3.97 -12.17
C GLU A 1232 -1.46 4.23 -10.83
N VAL A 1233 -1.19 5.37 -10.18
CA VAL A 1233 -1.77 5.74 -8.88
C VAL A 1233 -2.42 7.12 -8.96
N ASP A 1234 -3.59 7.28 -8.35
CA ASP A 1234 -4.18 8.60 -8.09
C ASP A 1234 -3.19 9.47 -7.29
N SER A 1235 -2.83 10.64 -7.83
CA SER A 1235 -1.77 11.49 -7.27
C SER A 1235 -2.05 12.01 -5.86
N SER A 1236 -3.30 11.98 -5.40
CA SER A 1236 -3.66 12.30 -4.01
C SER A 1236 -3.22 11.23 -3.00
N LEU A 1237 -3.04 9.97 -3.43
CA LEU A 1237 -2.63 8.85 -2.59
C LEU A 1237 -1.12 8.85 -2.34
N LEU A 1238 -0.33 9.10 -3.37
CA LEU A 1238 1.14 9.22 -3.28
C LEU A 1238 1.52 10.37 -2.32
N ALA A 1239 0.90 11.54 -2.50
CA ALA A 1239 1.12 12.71 -1.66
C ALA A 1239 0.65 12.55 -0.20
N SER A 1240 -0.01 11.43 0.16
CA SER A 1240 -0.49 11.14 1.51
C SER A 1240 0.07 9.85 2.12
N GLY A 1241 1.02 9.17 1.47
CA GLY A 1241 1.70 7.98 2.00
C GLY A 1241 0.78 6.76 2.23
N ARG A 1242 -0.38 6.74 1.55
CA ARG A 1242 -1.42 5.70 1.70
C ARG A 1242 -1.17 4.45 0.88
N VAL A 1243 -0.30 4.57 -0.12
CA VAL A 1243 0.28 3.48 -0.90
C VAL A 1243 1.77 3.49 -0.59
N ARG A 1244 2.32 2.33 -0.24
CA ARG A 1244 3.74 2.10 0.01
C ARG A 1244 4.23 1.12 -1.05
N GLU A 1245 5.30 1.47 -1.71
CA GLU A 1245 6.02 0.62 -2.66
C GLU A 1245 7.36 0.29 -2.01
N LEU A 1246 7.71 -0.99 -1.98
CA LEU A 1246 8.93 -1.53 -1.39
C LEU A 1246 9.80 -2.10 -2.52
N ASP A 1247 11.11 -1.85 -2.44
CA ASP A 1247 12.14 -2.24 -3.42
C ASP A 1247 12.26 -3.78 -3.62
#